data_AF-A0A1V5YT05-F1
#
_entry.id   AF-A0A1V5YT05-F1
#
_cell.length_a   1.000
_cell.length_b   1.000
_cell.length_c   1.000
_cell.angle_alpha   90.00
_cell.angle_beta   90.00
_cell.angle_gamma   90.00
#
_symmetry.space_group_name_H-M   'P 1'
#
loop_
_entity.id
_entity.type
_entity.pdbx_description
1 polymer ?
#
loop_
_entity_poly.entity_id
_entity_poly.type
_entity_poly.pdbx_seq_one_letter_code
_entity_poly.pdbx_strand_id
1 'polypeptide(L)'
;MKPVINYYLIISFLSLFFISSLNAQTSNLLTIGNMESAGWNIKNLDSDAVLSYENNGSHDGTKAMKIVAKNIGQNSYYVIIGQGQQLNLKENEHYTISYWAKSPDAAGIEITPWIQISDATINYPFTNLESGRLSNEWQKFSYTFNYSLVSSNKALFKFRVWSPGTIYLDNVQIGPADESDINNNTIDDEPIYSVSIVYKGEEINQTVYKSNCPIYKLGYMNMQSKDEIPLTLFKGRSISWTDFSFDDNVKVKVKVLNENKVPYVNENIRILPSRYNIDYKIDGNEISFNLTQAGQFSVEIGDDGYKNGLMIFANPTETNIPDENSPDYFVVEPSNNILNASNIPSGKKGIFFKKGGHNIDVFTIPSEIEYIYMADSAWVYGAFLKLEGKGVKIFGRGILSQEKMNYRVAHGIDIRVDNSGVEGITVADFKHFAIRLMGTNNEISWVKTIGGWVYNCDGITAYANSTVKNCFIWANDDAIKVYLNNIHWSDISVWLLNNGGVIQTSWGRTQALNCSIKRVDILRAEWVKAGFNAALLSCVGNRYQEPDRFSEQKDWLIEDVVTENPVPIIFGINPDSYSINHVRNFTLRNWNVKMSVGPVFQNRIKAGNPNTIIDGFVFDNFVFNDILLTQENWLEVLNLDTGRFKTPVVLSGVNKITNQEIRKFKVYPNPVKDILYIDNAQPNSAITVYYTNAVLALQTIGNRIDVSRLHAGYYLIKVDGNKSGIFCKKGD
;
A
#
# COMPACT_ATOMS: atom_id res chain seq x y z
N MET A 1 40.48 -20.23 48.40
CA MET A 1 41.27 -20.84 47.31
C MET A 1 40.35 -21.53 46.33
N LYS A 2 40.12 -20.89 45.18
CA LYS A 2 39.55 -21.43 43.94
C LYS A 2 40.62 -21.17 42.86
N PRO A 3 40.86 -22.05 41.88
CA PRO A 3 41.58 -21.64 40.69
C PRO A 3 40.61 -21.11 39.65
N VAL A 4 40.92 -19.89 39.22
CA VAL A 4 40.42 -19.20 38.05
C VAL A 4 41.18 -19.73 36.84
N ILE A 5 40.47 -20.14 35.78
CA ILE A 5 41.05 -20.19 34.42
C ILE A 5 40.03 -19.56 33.48
N ASN A 6 40.40 -18.36 33.02
CA ASN A 6 39.78 -17.60 31.94
C ASN A 6 40.08 -18.26 30.60
N TYR A 7 39.06 -18.45 29.77
CA TYR A 7 39.21 -18.40 28.31
C TYR A 7 38.06 -17.56 27.75
N TYR A 8 38.35 -16.30 27.47
CA TYR A 8 37.61 -15.48 26.52
C TYR A 8 37.93 -16.01 25.13
N LEU A 9 36.99 -16.72 24.51
CA LEU A 9 37.02 -16.98 23.08
C LEU A 9 36.01 -16.04 22.40
N ILE A 10 36.49 -14.85 22.05
CA ILE A 10 35.82 -13.95 21.12
C ILE A 10 35.90 -14.64 19.76
N ILE A 11 34.83 -15.33 19.36
CA ILE A 11 34.65 -15.71 17.95
C ILE A 11 33.79 -14.62 17.32
N SER A 12 34.48 -13.63 16.77
CA SER A 12 33.97 -12.72 15.76
C SER A 12 33.66 -13.53 14.50
N PHE A 13 32.43 -14.05 14.38
CA PHE A 13 31.90 -14.51 13.10
C PHE A 13 31.52 -13.27 12.28
N LEU A 14 32.46 -12.84 11.44
CA LEU A 14 32.12 -12.11 10.22
C LEU A 14 31.13 -12.98 9.43
N SER A 15 29.85 -12.66 9.54
CA SER A 15 28.88 -13.07 8.54
C SER A 15 29.21 -12.26 7.29
N LEU A 16 29.96 -12.88 6.37
CA LEU A 16 29.95 -12.48 4.97
C LEU A 16 28.54 -12.74 4.44
N PHE A 17 27.63 -11.81 4.74
CA PHE A 17 26.53 -11.56 3.85
C PHE A 17 27.15 -11.15 2.52
N PHE A 18 26.93 -11.94 1.48
CA PHE A 18 26.98 -11.45 0.12
C PHE A 18 25.97 -10.30 0.04
N ILE A 19 26.44 -9.09 0.34
CA ILE A 19 25.84 -7.86 -0.10
C ILE A 19 26.07 -7.87 -1.61
N SER A 20 25.14 -8.48 -2.35
CA SER A 20 24.86 -7.92 -3.66
C SER A 20 24.39 -6.50 -3.37
N SER A 21 25.28 -5.55 -3.56
CA SER A 21 24.89 -4.17 -3.81
C SER A 21 23.97 -4.24 -5.02
N LEU A 22 22.66 -4.37 -4.77
CA LEU A 22 21.70 -3.79 -5.68
C LEU A 22 22.04 -2.31 -5.70
N ASN A 23 22.87 -1.92 -6.67
CA ASN A 23 22.82 -0.56 -7.17
C ASN A 23 21.37 -0.39 -7.61
N ALA A 24 20.57 0.21 -6.73
CA ALA A 24 19.28 0.75 -7.08
C ALA A 24 19.56 1.65 -8.28
N GLN A 25 19.04 1.26 -9.43
CA GLN A 25 19.04 2.12 -10.60
C GLN A 25 18.04 3.21 -10.23
N THR A 26 18.55 4.27 -9.62
CA THR A 26 17.84 5.51 -9.33
C THR A 26 17.18 5.96 -10.63
N SER A 27 15.91 6.37 -10.57
CA SER A 27 15.15 6.86 -11.72
C SER A 27 15.62 8.25 -12.17
N ASN A 28 16.89 8.56 -11.98
CA ASN A 28 17.48 9.80 -12.42
C ASN A 28 17.76 9.68 -13.90
N LEU A 29 17.24 10.64 -14.68
CA LEU A 29 17.86 11.01 -15.95
C LEU A 29 19.36 11.12 -15.69
N LEU A 30 20.13 10.18 -16.23
CA LEU A 30 21.58 10.20 -16.15
C LEU A 30 22.03 11.33 -17.06
N THR A 31 22.51 12.42 -16.45
CA THR A 31 23.28 13.41 -17.19
C THR A 31 24.53 12.74 -17.71
N ILE A 32 24.71 12.73 -19.04
CA ILE A 32 25.84 12.06 -19.66
C ILE A 32 27.04 13.01 -19.58
N GLY A 33 27.78 12.94 -18.47
CA GLY A 33 28.92 13.81 -18.21
C GLY A 33 28.55 15.24 -17.83
N ASN A 34 29.50 15.99 -17.25
CA ASN A 34 29.29 17.41 -16.97
C ASN A 34 29.54 18.22 -18.26
N MET A 35 28.45 18.54 -18.97
CA MET A 35 28.46 19.27 -20.24
C MET A 35 29.26 20.58 -20.17
N GLU A 36 29.43 21.14 -18.98
CA GLU A 36 30.08 22.43 -18.75
C GLU A 36 31.60 22.32 -18.55
N SER A 37 32.20 21.14 -18.39
CA SER A 37 33.65 21.07 -18.12
C SER A 37 34.40 19.78 -18.41
N ALA A 38 33.76 18.62 -18.59
CA ALA A 38 34.47 17.34 -18.81
C ALA A 38 33.54 16.21 -19.29
N GLY A 39 34.14 15.10 -19.74
CA GLY A 39 33.40 13.86 -19.98
C GLY A 39 32.90 13.66 -21.41
N TRP A 40 33.40 14.45 -22.37
CA TRP A 40 33.14 14.28 -23.80
C TRP A 40 34.43 14.32 -24.59
N ASN A 41 34.53 13.47 -25.62
CA ASN A 41 35.65 13.43 -26.55
C ASN A 41 35.15 13.33 -27.99
N ILE A 42 35.98 13.73 -28.95
CA ILE A 42 35.72 13.50 -30.37
C ILE A 42 36.61 12.37 -30.87
N LYS A 43 36.02 11.43 -31.61
CA LYS A 43 36.76 10.48 -32.43
C LYS A 43 36.69 10.92 -33.89
N ASN A 44 37.85 11.29 -34.42
CA ASN A 44 38.04 11.71 -35.80
C ASN A 44 38.34 10.49 -36.67
N LEU A 45 37.51 10.24 -37.68
CA LEU A 45 37.77 9.18 -38.66
C LEU A 45 38.47 9.75 -39.90
N ASP A 46 38.05 10.91 -40.41
CA ASP A 46 38.78 11.74 -41.39
C ASP A 46 38.31 13.22 -41.32
N SER A 47 38.27 13.81 -40.12
CA SER A 47 37.74 15.16 -39.88
C SER A 47 38.70 16.03 -39.08
N ASP A 48 38.59 17.35 -39.27
CA ASP A 48 39.28 18.36 -38.45
C ASP A 48 38.45 18.84 -37.25
N ALA A 49 37.43 18.06 -36.85
CA ALA A 49 36.53 18.41 -35.76
C ALA A 49 37.26 18.59 -34.43
N VAL A 50 37.03 19.75 -33.78
CA VAL A 50 37.59 20.10 -32.48
C VAL A 50 36.48 20.38 -31.48
N LEU A 51 36.63 19.83 -30.28
CA LEU A 51 35.74 20.08 -29.13
C LEU A 51 36.35 21.16 -28.24
N SER A 52 35.52 22.12 -27.84
CA SER A 52 35.85 23.16 -26.87
C SER A 52 34.62 23.47 -25.99
N TYR A 53 34.79 24.33 -24.99
CA TYR A 53 33.69 24.77 -24.13
C TYR A 53 33.64 26.30 -24.09
N GLU A 54 32.46 26.88 -24.16
CA GLU A 54 32.25 28.33 -24.26
C GLU A 54 31.33 28.85 -23.15
N ASN A 55 31.77 29.91 -22.45
CA ASN A 55 30.98 30.58 -21.42
C ASN A 55 29.87 31.43 -22.05
N ASN A 56 28.71 31.51 -21.41
CA ASN A 56 27.49 32.17 -21.91
C ASN A 56 27.00 31.59 -23.25
N GLY A 57 27.35 30.34 -23.53
CA GLY A 57 27.08 29.66 -24.80
C GLY A 57 25.87 28.74 -24.79
N SER A 58 25.36 28.36 -23.61
CA SER A 58 24.31 27.36 -23.37
C SER A 58 22.89 27.88 -23.66
N HIS A 59 21.89 27.00 -23.51
CA HIS A 59 20.49 27.37 -23.73
C HIS A 59 19.93 28.29 -22.61
N ASP A 60 20.51 28.22 -21.42
CA ASP A 60 20.13 28.98 -20.21
C ASP A 60 21.13 30.11 -19.87
N GLY A 61 22.15 30.33 -20.72
CA GLY A 61 23.12 31.41 -20.56
C GLY A 61 24.31 31.07 -19.65
N THR A 62 24.46 29.83 -19.23
CA THR A 62 25.68 29.24 -18.63
C THR A 62 26.69 28.78 -19.70
N LYS A 63 27.34 27.62 -19.54
CA LYS A 63 28.47 27.16 -20.34
C LYS A 63 28.09 25.98 -21.24
N ALA A 64 28.44 26.02 -22.53
CA ALA A 64 28.07 24.97 -23.49
C ALA A 64 29.28 24.23 -24.06
N MET A 65 29.05 22.99 -24.50
CA MET A 65 29.97 22.25 -25.37
C MET A 65 29.83 22.73 -26.81
N LYS A 66 30.96 23.09 -27.42
CA LYS A 66 31.06 23.58 -28.79
C LYS A 66 31.95 22.68 -29.63
N ILE A 67 31.45 22.28 -30.79
CA ILE A 67 32.18 21.48 -31.77
C ILE A 67 32.31 22.30 -33.05
N VAL A 68 33.51 22.40 -33.60
CA VAL A 68 33.76 23.08 -34.88
C VAL A 68 34.46 22.09 -35.81
N ALA A 69 33.87 21.84 -36.97
CA ALA A 69 34.48 21.06 -38.05
C ALA A 69 34.41 21.87 -39.35
N LYS A 70 35.54 22.13 -40.01
CA LYS A 70 35.56 22.83 -41.30
C LYS A 70 35.59 21.85 -42.46
N ASN A 71 36.19 20.67 -42.26
CA ASN A 71 36.29 19.63 -43.25
C ASN A 71 35.98 18.26 -42.63
N ILE A 72 35.05 17.57 -43.26
CA ILE A 72 34.78 16.15 -43.03
C ILE A 72 35.11 15.47 -44.35
N GLY A 73 36.10 14.59 -44.34
CA GLY A 73 36.53 13.84 -45.52
C GLY A 73 35.36 13.19 -46.25
N GLN A 74 35.53 12.94 -47.55
CA GLN A 74 34.48 12.39 -48.40
C GLN A 74 33.91 11.09 -47.82
N ASN A 75 32.57 11.03 -47.68
CA ASN A 75 31.84 9.90 -47.08
C ASN A 75 32.25 9.56 -45.63
N SER A 76 32.86 10.50 -44.91
CA SER A 76 33.28 10.33 -43.52
C SER A 76 32.29 11.00 -42.55
N TYR A 77 32.51 10.77 -41.26
CA TYR A 77 31.78 11.38 -40.15
C TYR A 77 32.69 11.50 -38.94
N TYR A 78 32.34 12.37 -38.01
CA TYR A 78 32.95 12.40 -36.69
C TYR A 78 31.94 11.97 -35.63
N VAL A 79 32.48 11.49 -34.50
CA VAL A 79 31.67 11.00 -33.38
C VAL A 79 32.01 11.79 -32.12
N ILE A 80 30.97 12.33 -31.49
CA ILE A 80 31.05 12.94 -30.16
C ILE A 80 30.69 11.83 -29.17
N ILE A 81 31.60 11.50 -28.25
CA ILE A 81 31.51 10.34 -27.36
C ILE A 81 31.43 10.81 -25.91
N GLY A 82 30.37 10.40 -25.21
CA GLY A 82 30.27 10.55 -23.76
C GLY A 82 31.20 9.55 -23.05
N GLN A 83 32.07 10.06 -22.18
CA GLN A 83 33.08 9.30 -21.42
C GLN A 83 32.85 9.38 -19.90
N GLY A 84 31.89 10.21 -19.44
CA GLY A 84 31.70 10.51 -18.02
C GLY A 84 31.11 9.39 -17.17
N GLN A 85 30.21 8.57 -17.73
CA GLN A 85 29.57 7.46 -17.01
C GLN A 85 29.04 6.42 -18.01
N GLN A 86 29.41 5.14 -17.82
CA GLN A 86 28.80 4.07 -18.61
C GLN A 86 27.32 3.93 -18.24
N LEU A 87 26.48 3.79 -19.25
CA LEU A 87 25.05 3.61 -19.06
C LEU A 87 24.75 2.15 -18.74
N ASN A 88 23.88 1.95 -17.76
CA ASN A 88 23.26 0.66 -17.51
C ASN A 88 21.93 0.64 -18.23
N LEU A 89 21.87 -0.03 -19.38
CA LEU A 89 20.66 -0.18 -20.16
C LEU A 89 20.29 -1.65 -20.24
N LYS A 90 19.02 -1.94 -20.06
CA LYS A 90 18.49 -3.30 -20.09
C LYS A 90 17.65 -3.50 -21.33
N GLU A 91 17.85 -4.66 -21.93
CA GLU A 91 17.14 -5.10 -23.12
C GLU A 91 15.62 -5.03 -22.91
N ASN A 92 14.91 -4.52 -23.90
CA ASN A 92 13.46 -4.31 -23.93
C ASN A 92 12.91 -3.24 -22.97
N GLU A 93 13.74 -2.50 -22.24
CA GLU A 93 13.28 -1.35 -21.46
C GLU A 93 13.12 -0.11 -22.34
N HIS A 94 12.20 0.79 -21.95
CA HIS A 94 11.97 2.05 -22.66
C HIS A 94 12.76 3.18 -22.01
N TYR A 95 13.45 3.96 -22.83
CA TYR A 95 14.24 5.11 -22.40
C TYR A 95 13.88 6.34 -23.22
N THR A 96 13.95 7.50 -22.58
CA THR A 96 13.85 8.80 -23.23
C THR A 96 15.20 9.46 -23.23
N ILE A 97 15.65 9.89 -24.39
CA ILE A 97 16.78 10.81 -24.52
C ILE A 97 16.26 12.23 -24.69
N SER A 98 16.98 13.20 -24.14
CA SER A 98 16.79 14.61 -24.49
C SER A 98 18.10 15.38 -24.50
N TYR A 99 18.18 16.40 -25.35
CA TYR A 99 19.33 17.28 -25.46
C TYR A 99 18.92 18.59 -26.13
N TRP A 100 19.61 19.67 -25.81
CA TRP A 100 19.53 20.92 -26.55
C TRP A 100 20.65 20.97 -27.58
N ALA A 101 20.34 21.47 -28.78
CA ALA A 101 21.34 21.68 -29.83
C ALA A 101 21.02 22.88 -30.74
N LYS A 102 22.07 23.48 -31.33
CA LYS A 102 21.97 24.46 -32.42
C LYS A 102 23.21 24.45 -33.33
N SER A 103 23.09 25.01 -34.53
CA SER A 103 24.21 25.30 -35.43
C SER A 103 24.09 26.71 -36.03
N PRO A 104 24.86 27.71 -35.54
CA PRO A 104 24.65 29.11 -35.92
C PRO A 104 25.18 29.47 -37.31
N ASP A 105 26.15 28.73 -37.84
CA ASP A 105 26.85 29.00 -39.10
C ASP A 105 26.45 28.03 -40.24
N ALA A 106 25.65 26.99 -39.92
CA ALA A 106 25.23 25.98 -40.87
C ALA A 106 23.89 25.32 -40.46
N ALA A 107 22.79 26.02 -40.74
CA ALA A 107 21.45 25.45 -40.58
C ALA A 107 21.31 24.12 -41.35
N GLY A 108 20.60 23.15 -40.78
CA GLY A 108 20.27 21.89 -41.42
C GLY A 108 21.31 20.77 -41.23
N ILE A 109 22.36 20.99 -40.43
CA ILE A 109 23.22 19.88 -39.97
C ILE A 109 22.35 18.83 -39.28
N GLU A 110 22.52 17.59 -39.68
CA GLU A 110 21.87 16.44 -39.06
C GLU A 110 22.79 15.83 -38.00
N ILE A 111 22.27 15.66 -36.78
CA ILE A 111 22.95 14.99 -35.68
C ILE A 111 22.14 13.76 -35.25
N THR A 112 22.79 12.60 -35.28
CA THR A 112 22.14 11.32 -34.94
C THR A 112 22.68 10.81 -33.61
N PRO A 113 21.87 10.78 -32.54
CA PRO A 113 22.21 10.07 -31.33
C PRO A 113 22.25 8.57 -31.59
N TRP A 114 23.18 7.84 -30.98
CA TRP A 114 23.23 6.39 -31.06
C TRP A 114 23.90 5.79 -29.83
N ILE A 115 23.51 4.56 -29.50
CA ILE A 115 24.01 3.82 -28.34
C ILE A 115 24.83 2.64 -28.84
N GLN A 116 26.00 2.42 -28.25
CA GLN A 116 26.86 1.28 -28.55
C GLN A 116 27.35 0.61 -27.27
N ILE A 117 27.29 -0.72 -27.21
CA ILE A 117 27.88 -1.46 -26.10
C ILE A 117 29.40 -1.56 -26.31
N SER A 118 30.20 -1.04 -25.37
CA SER A 118 31.65 -1.11 -25.43
C SER A 118 32.18 -2.44 -24.90
N ASP A 119 31.79 -3.55 -25.55
CA ASP A 119 32.24 -4.89 -25.22
C ASP A 119 32.63 -5.68 -26.48
N ALA A 120 33.91 -6.07 -26.55
CA ALA A 120 34.48 -6.80 -27.67
C ALA A 120 33.91 -8.23 -27.80
N THR A 121 33.47 -8.83 -26.69
CA THR A 121 33.02 -10.23 -26.65
C THR A 121 31.69 -10.45 -27.40
N ILE A 122 30.90 -9.39 -27.58
CA ILE A 122 29.62 -9.40 -28.29
C ILE A 122 29.65 -8.54 -29.56
N ASN A 123 30.84 -8.21 -30.07
CA ASN A 123 31.05 -7.46 -31.31
C ASN A 123 30.45 -6.03 -31.34
N TYR A 124 30.53 -5.30 -30.21
CA TYR A 124 30.17 -3.88 -30.11
C TYR A 124 28.81 -3.49 -30.73
N PRO A 125 27.70 -4.18 -30.36
CA PRO A 125 26.40 -3.94 -30.96
C PRO A 125 25.93 -2.51 -30.69
N PHE A 126 25.19 -1.96 -31.64
CA PHE A 126 24.73 -0.57 -31.58
C PHE A 126 23.32 -0.40 -32.12
N THR A 127 22.66 0.68 -31.70
CA THR A 127 21.36 1.11 -32.23
C THR A 127 21.38 2.62 -32.45
N ASN A 128 20.86 3.06 -33.61
CA ASN A 128 20.71 4.48 -33.91
C ASN A 128 19.37 4.97 -33.37
N LEU A 129 19.34 6.20 -32.89
CA LEU A 129 18.14 6.89 -32.43
C LEU A 129 17.69 7.91 -33.49
N GLU A 130 16.60 8.62 -33.23
CA GLU A 130 16.06 9.62 -34.17
C GLU A 130 17.02 10.79 -34.37
N SER A 131 17.30 11.13 -35.63
CA SER A 131 18.14 12.27 -36.01
C SER A 131 17.45 13.61 -35.73
N GLY A 132 18.19 14.56 -35.16
CA GLY A 132 17.78 15.97 -35.08
C GLY A 132 18.38 16.79 -36.22
N ARG A 133 17.56 17.63 -36.89
CA ARG A 133 18.05 18.65 -37.83
C ARG A 133 18.18 19.99 -37.14
N LEU A 134 19.41 20.49 -37.05
CA LEU A 134 19.73 21.68 -36.26
C LEU A 134 19.30 22.98 -36.98
N SER A 135 18.77 23.93 -36.21
CA SER A 135 18.56 25.30 -36.64
C SER A 135 19.65 26.24 -36.09
N ASN A 136 19.58 27.52 -36.47
CA ASN A 136 20.47 28.55 -35.93
C ASN A 136 20.17 28.88 -34.45
N GLU A 137 18.95 28.57 -34.00
CA GLU A 137 18.50 28.78 -32.62
C GLU A 137 18.55 27.48 -31.80
N TRP A 138 18.62 27.63 -30.48
CA TRP A 138 18.55 26.49 -29.55
C TRP A 138 17.22 25.76 -29.70
N GLN A 139 17.31 24.45 -29.97
CA GLN A 139 16.17 23.56 -30.05
C GLN A 139 16.37 22.38 -29.11
N LYS A 140 15.31 22.00 -28.40
CA LYS A 140 15.28 20.77 -27.61
C LYS A 140 14.85 19.61 -28.50
N PHE A 141 15.65 18.57 -28.52
CA PHE A 141 15.32 17.30 -29.14
C PHE A 141 15.01 16.30 -28.04
N SER A 142 13.99 15.47 -28.26
CA SER A 142 13.65 14.38 -27.36
C SER A 142 13.09 13.21 -28.14
N TYR A 143 13.50 12.00 -27.76
CA TYR A 143 13.10 10.78 -28.43
C TYR A 143 12.99 9.63 -27.43
N THR A 144 11.85 8.96 -27.47
CA THR A 144 11.55 7.79 -26.64
C THR A 144 11.67 6.53 -27.48
N PHE A 145 12.41 5.55 -26.98
CA PHE A 145 12.68 4.32 -27.72
C PHE A 145 12.69 3.10 -26.80
N ASN A 146 12.40 1.95 -27.40
CA ASN A 146 12.60 0.64 -26.78
C ASN A 146 14.05 0.17 -27.05
N TYR A 147 14.81 -0.13 -26.01
CA TYR A 147 16.20 -0.54 -26.13
C TYR A 147 16.33 -1.99 -26.61
N SER A 148 16.74 -2.16 -27.86
CA SER A 148 16.78 -3.46 -28.55
C SER A 148 18.10 -4.23 -28.43
N LEU A 149 19.08 -3.72 -27.68
CA LEU A 149 20.37 -4.40 -27.52
C LEU A 149 20.39 -5.21 -26.22
N VAL A 150 21.29 -6.21 -26.15
CA VAL A 150 21.51 -7.01 -24.94
C VAL A 150 21.83 -6.11 -23.73
N SER A 151 21.27 -6.47 -22.58
CA SER A 151 21.48 -5.73 -21.33
C SER A 151 22.98 -5.57 -21.01
N SER A 152 23.42 -4.34 -20.72
CA SER A 152 24.82 -4.06 -20.45
C SER A 152 25.03 -2.82 -19.57
N ASN A 153 26.03 -2.89 -18.69
CA ASN A 153 26.56 -1.75 -17.94
C ASN A 153 27.70 -1.02 -18.66
N LYS A 154 27.99 -1.40 -19.91
CA LYS A 154 29.05 -0.82 -20.75
C LYS A 154 28.47 -0.04 -21.94
N ALA A 155 27.22 0.42 -21.85
CA ALA A 155 26.63 1.19 -22.93
C ALA A 155 27.22 2.61 -22.98
N LEU A 156 27.66 3.02 -24.17
CA LEU A 156 28.16 4.35 -24.48
C LEU A 156 27.13 5.09 -25.30
N PHE A 157 26.83 6.32 -24.90
CA PHE A 157 26.05 7.25 -25.70
C PHE A 157 26.95 8.13 -26.54
N LYS A 158 26.52 8.35 -27.78
CA LYS A 158 27.31 9.00 -28.80
C LYS A 158 26.41 9.83 -29.71
N PHE A 159 26.98 10.87 -30.32
CA PHE A 159 26.37 11.53 -31.47
C PHE A 159 27.23 11.30 -32.70
N ARG A 160 26.58 11.13 -33.84
CA ARG A 160 27.21 11.05 -35.16
C ARG A 160 26.81 12.26 -35.99
N VAL A 161 27.79 12.87 -36.67
CA VAL A 161 27.58 14.04 -37.52
C VAL A 161 28.27 13.87 -38.87
N TRP A 162 27.56 14.17 -39.94
CA TRP A 162 27.99 13.94 -41.34
C TRP A 162 28.27 15.23 -42.12
N SER A 163 28.20 16.40 -41.48
CA SER A 163 28.33 17.69 -42.16
C SER A 163 29.24 18.65 -41.39
N PRO A 164 30.10 19.43 -42.08
CA PRO A 164 30.91 20.46 -41.44
C PRO A 164 30.02 21.59 -40.90
N GLY A 165 30.54 22.31 -39.92
CA GLY A 165 29.91 23.46 -39.27
C GLY A 165 30.20 23.52 -37.78
N THR A 166 29.61 24.52 -37.11
CA THR A 166 29.67 24.68 -35.66
C THR A 166 28.41 24.10 -35.03
N ILE A 167 28.57 23.25 -34.02
CA ILE A 167 27.46 22.68 -33.24
C ILE A 167 27.65 23.06 -31.77
N TYR A 168 26.56 23.51 -31.15
CA TYR A 168 26.46 23.58 -29.70
C TYR A 168 25.56 22.46 -29.21
N LEU A 169 25.97 21.80 -28.13
CA LEU A 169 25.22 20.76 -27.44
C LEU A 169 25.15 21.08 -25.95
N ASP A 170 23.99 20.84 -25.37
CA ASP A 170 23.74 21.15 -23.97
C ASP A 170 22.69 20.21 -23.35
N ASN A 171 22.78 20.04 -22.02
CA ASN A 171 21.89 19.26 -21.17
C ASN A 171 21.47 17.90 -21.77
N VAL A 172 22.47 17.10 -22.15
CA VAL A 172 22.24 15.74 -22.69
C VAL A 172 21.87 14.79 -21.55
N GLN A 173 20.68 14.22 -21.63
CA GLN A 173 20.10 13.36 -20.62
C GLN A 173 19.56 12.08 -21.27
N ILE A 174 19.73 10.96 -20.57
CA ILE A 174 19.05 9.70 -20.88
C ILE A 174 18.51 9.10 -19.59
N GLY A 175 17.28 8.61 -19.61
CA GLY A 175 16.69 7.95 -18.46
C GLY A 175 15.52 7.05 -18.87
N PRO A 176 14.94 6.32 -17.91
CA PRO A 176 13.70 5.59 -18.15
C PRO A 176 12.65 6.51 -18.77
N ALA A 177 11.88 5.99 -19.73
CA ALA A 177 10.84 6.78 -20.39
C ALA A 177 9.66 7.09 -19.46
N ASP A 178 9.08 8.28 -19.59
CA ASP A 178 7.80 8.62 -18.96
C ASP A 178 6.64 7.88 -19.65
N GLU A 179 5.56 7.60 -18.91
CA GLU A 179 4.42 6.83 -19.44
C GLU A 179 3.76 7.52 -20.64
N SER A 180 3.64 8.84 -20.55
CA SER A 180 3.05 9.70 -21.58
C SER A 180 3.77 9.63 -22.91
N ASP A 181 5.06 9.30 -22.89
CA ASP A 181 5.94 9.40 -24.05
C ASP A 181 6.00 8.09 -24.85
N ILE A 182 5.35 7.02 -24.35
CA ILE A 182 5.27 5.74 -25.04
C ILE A 182 3.91 5.62 -25.72
N ASN A 183 3.86 5.95 -27.02
CA ASN A 183 2.67 5.88 -27.86
C ASN A 183 1.87 4.57 -27.64
N ASN A 184 0.53 4.71 -27.52
CA ASN A 184 -0.52 3.71 -27.19
C ASN A 184 -0.91 3.52 -25.70
N ASN A 185 -0.52 4.40 -24.78
CA ASN A 185 -0.84 4.30 -23.35
C ASN A 185 -1.98 5.24 -22.88
N THR A 186 -3.12 5.31 -23.56
CA THR A 186 -4.26 6.06 -22.98
C THR A 186 -4.96 5.22 -21.93
N ILE A 187 -4.53 5.34 -20.67
CA ILE A 187 -5.35 4.98 -19.51
C ILE A 187 -6.48 6.01 -19.44
N ASP A 188 -7.72 5.53 -19.40
CA ASP A 188 -8.88 6.40 -19.20
C ASP A 188 -8.87 6.93 -17.77
N ASP A 189 -8.45 8.19 -17.66
CA ASP A 189 -8.31 8.89 -16.41
C ASP A 189 -9.52 9.77 -16.03
N GLU A 190 -10.68 9.57 -16.66
CA GLU A 190 -11.88 10.31 -16.28
C GLU A 190 -12.23 10.14 -14.78
N PRO A 191 -12.63 11.22 -14.09
CA PRO A 191 -13.13 11.14 -12.72
C PRO A 191 -14.37 10.24 -12.62
N ILE A 192 -14.38 9.33 -11.65
CA ILE A 192 -15.50 8.41 -11.42
C ILE A 192 -16.44 8.93 -10.33
N TYR A 193 -15.88 9.62 -9.33
CA TYR A 193 -16.62 10.13 -8.18
C TYR A 193 -16.26 11.58 -7.90
N SER A 194 -17.21 12.31 -7.31
CA SER A 194 -16.91 13.51 -6.51
C SER A 194 -17.41 13.31 -5.10
N VAL A 195 -16.64 13.75 -4.12
CA VAL A 195 -16.99 13.64 -2.70
C VAL A 195 -17.01 15.04 -2.07
N SER A 196 -18.05 15.34 -1.31
CA SER A 196 -18.09 16.48 -0.40
C SER A 196 -18.45 16.00 1.01
N ILE A 197 -18.06 16.78 2.01
CA ILE A 197 -18.45 16.55 3.40
C ILE A 197 -19.19 17.77 3.94
N VAL A 198 -20.18 17.55 4.80
CA VAL A 198 -20.75 18.60 5.64
C VAL A 198 -20.20 18.42 7.04
N TYR A 199 -19.31 19.33 7.43
CA TYR A 199 -18.60 19.31 8.71
C TYR A 199 -18.72 20.66 9.39
N LYS A 200 -19.16 20.67 10.66
CA LYS A 200 -19.37 21.90 11.45
C LYS A 200 -20.27 22.95 10.74
N GLY A 201 -21.23 22.48 9.94
CA GLY A 201 -22.19 23.32 9.22
C GLY A 201 -21.72 23.81 7.84
N GLU A 202 -20.48 23.52 7.45
CA GLU A 202 -19.92 23.91 6.15
C GLU A 202 -19.81 22.70 5.23
N GLU A 203 -20.16 22.90 3.95
CA GLU A 203 -19.94 21.90 2.91
C GLU A 203 -18.57 22.12 2.25
N ILE A 204 -17.71 21.10 2.32
CA ILE A 204 -16.32 21.14 1.90
C ILE A 204 -16.11 20.06 0.83
N ASN A 205 -15.77 20.47 -0.38
CA ASN A 205 -15.38 19.54 -1.44
C ASN A 205 -14.07 18.86 -1.07
N GLN A 206 -14.03 17.54 -1.24
CA GLN A 206 -12.85 16.74 -0.98
C GLN A 206 -12.14 16.39 -2.28
N THR A 207 -10.81 16.30 -2.23
CA THR A 207 -10.04 15.72 -3.32
C THR A 207 -10.33 14.22 -3.37
N VAL A 208 -10.67 13.72 -4.56
CA VAL A 208 -10.79 12.28 -4.83
C VAL A 208 -9.58 11.86 -5.64
N TYR A 209 -8.66 11.18 -4.99
CA TYR A 209 -7.49 10.59 -5.61
C TYR A 209 -7.90 9.28 -6.31
N LYS A 210 -7.10 8.85 -7.28
CA LYS A 210 -7.37 7.62 -8.04
C LYS A 210 -6.07 6.95 -8.46
N SER A 211 -6.03 5.64 -8.34
CA SER A 211 -4.99 4.77 -8.89
C SER A 211 -5.64 3.87 -9.94
N ASN A 212 -5.14 3.90 -11.17
CA ASN A 212 -5.61 3.02 -12.25
C ASN A 212 -4.71 1.77 -12.31
N CYS A 213 -5.28 0.61 -12.66
CA CYS A 213 -4.46 -0.55 -12.96
C CYS A 213 -3.55 -0.24 -14.17
N PRO A 214 -2.21 -0.35 -14.02
CA PRO A 214 -1.29 -0.04 -15.10
C PRO A 214 -1.47 -0.93 -16.33
N ILE A 215 -1.15 -0.40 -17.50
CA ILE A 215 -1.08 -1.19 -18.74
C ILE A 215 0.23 -1.98 -18.72
N TYR A 216 0.14 -3.31 -18.85
CA TYR A 216 1.33 -4.15 -18.94
C TYR A 216 2.12 -3.86 -20.23
N LYS A 217 3.41 -3.58 -20.07
CA LYS A 217 4.38 -3.43 -21.16
C LYS A 217 5.72 -3.99 -20.68
N LEU A 218 6.17 -5.09 -21.28
CA LEU A 218 7.44 -5.72 -20.88
C LEU A 218 8.60 -4.71 -20.94
N GLY A 219 9.40 -4.63 -19.87
CA GLY A 219 10.54 -3.73 -19.72
C GLY A 219 10.20 -2.27 -19.42
N TYR A 220 8.97 -1.82 -19.65
CA TYR A 220 8.57 -0.47 -19.23
C TYR A 220 8.60 -0.35 -17.70
N MET A 221 9.25 0.68 -17.16
CA MET A 221 9.48 0.85 -15.71
C MET A 221 10.03 -0.41 -15.01
N ASN A 222 10.82 -1.24 -15.70
CA ASN A 222 11.29 -2.54 -15.21
C ASN A 222 10.17 -3.59 -14.97
N MET A 223 9.00 -3.46 -15.61
CA MET A 223 7.98 -4.52 -15.62
C MET A 223 8.58 -5.81 -16.17
N GLN A 224 8.29 -6.91 -15.49
CA GLN A 224 8.77 -8.26 -15.81
C GLN A 224 7.61 -9.08 -16.38
N SER A 225 7.90 -10.19 -17.07
CA SER A 225 6.86 -11.08 -17.61
C SER A 225 5.85 -11.57 -16.57
N LYS A 226 6.27 -11.70 -15.30
CA LYS A 226 5.37 -12.06 -14.19
C LYS A 226 4.29 -11.00 -13.88
N ASP A 227 4.48 -9.76 -14.33
CA ASP A 227 3.52 -8.65 -14.12
C ASP A 227 2.34 -8.70 -15.10
N GLU A 228 2.48 -9.44 -16.20
CA GLU A 228 1.41 -9.59 -17.20
C GLU A 228 0.14 -10.18 -16.58
N ILE A 229 0.30 -11.19 -15.71
CA ILE A 229 -0.84 -11.90 -15.11
C ILE A 229 -1.71 -10.94 -14.28
N PRO A 230 -1.19 -10.27 -13.23
CA PRO A 230 -2.03 -9.38 -12.42
C PRO A 230 -2.55 -8.18 -13.23
N LEU A 231 -1.74 -7.58 -14.10
CA LEU A 231 -2.17 -6.39 -14.87
C LEU A 231 -3.19 -6.72 -15.96
N THR A 232 -3.18 -7.96 -16.49
CA THR A 232 -4.24 -8.44 -17.38
C THR A 232 -5.52 -8.74 -16.61
N LEU A 233 -5.41 -9.36 -15.43
CA LEU A 233 -6.55 -9.70 -14.59
C LEU A 233 -7.32 -8.46 -14.14
N PHE A 234 -6.60 -7.38 -13.84
CA PHE A 234 -7.18 -6.14 -13.32
C PHE A 234 -7.28 -5.03 -14.38
N LYS A 235 -7.10 -5.36 -15.66
CA LYS A 235 -7.15 -4.39 -16.76
C LYS A 235 -8.44 -3.56 -16.72
N GLY A 236 -8.29 -2.23 -16.81
CA GLY A 236 -9.42 -1.29 -16.83
C GLY A 236 -10.05 -1.01 -15.46
N ARG A 237 -9.51 -1.58 -14.38
CA ARG A 237 -9.92 -1.28 -13.01
C ARG A 237 -9.21 -0.04 -12.47
N SER A 238 -9.82 0.54 -11.45
CA SER A 238 -9.24 1.63 -10.67
C SER A 238 -9.65 1.52 -9.20
N ILE A 239 -8.97 2.25 -8.34
CA ILE A 239 -9.42 2.50 -6.98
C ILE A 239 -9.31 3.99 -6.70
N SER A 240 -10.44 4.59 -6.31
CA SER A 240 -10.52 5.97 -5.88
C SER A 240 -10.51 6.05 -4.36
N TRP A 241 -9.99 7.14 -3.80
CA TRP A 241 -10.12 7.40 -2.37
C TRP A 241 -10.16 8.88 -2.05
N THR A 242 -10.70 9.22 -0.90
CA THR A 242 -10.56 10.54 -0.29
C THR A 242 -10.07 10.42 1.14
N ASP A 243 -9.38 11.44 1.64
CA ASP A 243 -8.85 11.52 2.98
C ASP A 243 -9.30 12.84 3.62
N PHE A 244 -9.86 12.77 4.82
CA PHE A 244 -10.17 13.94 5.63
C PHE A 244 -10.13 13.58 7.12
N SER A 245 -10.00 14.60 7.98
CA SER A 245 -10.03 14.41 9.43
C SER A 245 -11.23 15.09 10.09
N PHE A 246 -11.78 14.49 11.13
CA PHE A 246 -12.90 15.03 11.90
C PHE A 246 -12.87 14.60 13.38
N ASP A 247 -13.55 15.35 14.25
CA ASP A 247 -13.57 15.12 15.70
C ASP A 247 -14.96 14.78 16.30
N ASP A 248 -16.03 14.83 15.50
CA ASP A 248 -17.40 14.61 15.98
C ASP A 248 -18.27 13.90 14.92
N ASN A 249 -19.26 14.58 14.33
CA ASN A 249 -20.11 14.05 13.27
C ASN A 249 -19.83 14.74 11.94
N VAL A 250 -19.76 13.95 10.88
CA VAL A 250 -19.60 14.44 9.51
C VAL A 250 -20.57 13.73 8.58
N LYS A 251 -21.25 14.49 7.73
CA LYS A 251 -22.06 13.92 6.65
C LYS A 251 -21.20 13.81 5.40
N VAL A 252 -21.03 12.60 4.88
CA VAL A 252 -20.35 12.37 3.60
C VAL A 252 -21.40 12.36 2.49
N LYS A 253 -21.08 12.97 1.35
CA LYS A 253 -21.85 12.94 0.12
C LYS A 253 -20.96 12.45 -1.02
N VAL A 254 -21.41 11.41 -1.71
CA VAL A 254 -20.71 10.77 -2.82
C VAL A 254 -21.59 10.87 -4.04
N LYS A 255 -21.08 11.48 -5.11
CA LYS A 255 -21.76 11.52 -6.40
C LYS A 255 -20.99 10.70 -7.42
N VAL A 256 -21.69 9.82 -8.13
CA VAL A 256 -21.12 9.03 -9.24
C VAL A 256 -21.13 9.89 -10.50
N LEU A 257 -19.96 10.11 -11.10
CA LEU A 257 -19.74 10.94 -12.28
C LEU A 257 -19.65 10.11 -13.57
N ASN A 258 -19.17 8.87 -13.49
CA ASN A 258 -19.02 7.98 -14.63
C ASN A 258 -19.84 6.70 -14.45
N GLU A 259 -21.10 6.77 -14.88
CA GLU A 259 -22.07 5.67 -14.78
C GLU A 259 -21.72 4.47 -15.67
N ASN A 260 -20.90 4.67 -16.71
CA ASN A 260 -20.42 3.57 -17.57
C ASN A 260 -19.44 2.66 -16.81
N LYS A 261 -18.62 3.24 -15.92
CA LYS A 261 -17.68 2.48 -15.08
C LYS A 261 -18.32 1.93 -13.82
N VAL A 262 -19.25 2.68 -13.23
CA VAL A 262 -19.93 2.34 -11.99
C VAL A 262 -21.43 2.64 -12.13
N PRO A 263 -22.21 1.68 -12.63
CA PRO A 263 -23.66 1.78 -12.58
C PRO A 263 -24.11 1.89 -11.12
N TYR A 264 -25.02 2.82 -10.82
CA TYR A 264 -25.57 2.98 -9.45
C TYR A 264 -27.09 2.87 -9.39
N VAL A 265 -27.78 3.00 -10.53
CA VAL A 265 -29.24 3.03 -10.59
C VAL A 265 -29.80 1.63 -10.25
N ASN A 266 -30.66 1.57 -9.24
CA ASN A 266 -31.25 0.33 -8.69
C ASN A 266 -30.25 -0.66 -8.07
N GLU A 267 -29.01 -0.24 -7.86
CA GLU A 267 -27.98 -1.10 -7.27
C GLU A 267 -28.06 -1.10 -5.73
N ASN A 268 -27.61 -2.21 -5.12
CA ASN A 268 -27.45 -2.28 -3.68
C ASN A 268 -26.21 -1.49 -3.23
N ILE A 269 -26.37 -0.60 -2.25
CA ILE A 269 -25.24 0.15 -1.68
C ILE A 269 -24.91 -0.40 -0.30
N ARG A 270 -23.62 -0.56 -0.03
CA ARG A 270 -23.10 -0.91 1.31
C ARG A 270 -21.96 0.01 1.68
N ILE A 271 -21.95 0.46 2.93
CA ILE A 271 -20.81 1.13 3.53
C ILE A 271 -20.13 0.12 4.45
N LEU A 272 -18.95 -0.34 4.07
CA LEU A 272 -18.19 -1.35 4.81
C LEU A 272 -17.05 -0.68 5.58
N PRO A 273 -16.57 -1.23 6.72
CA PRO A 273 -17.05 -2.45 7.38
C PRO A 273 -18.47 -2.35 7.98
N SER A 274 -19.25 -3.43 7.91
CA SER A 274 -20.65 -3.45 8.34
C SER A 274 -20.82 -3.28 9.85
N ARG A 275 -19.79 -3.56 10.65
CA ARG A 275 -19.80 -3.36 12.11
C ARG A 275 -20.04 -1.90 12.54
N TYR A 276 -19.84 -0.93 11.66
CA TYR A 276 -20.15 0.47 11.92
C TYR A 276 -21.65 0.78 11.78
N ASN A 277 -22.44 -0.12 11.19
CA ASN A 277 -23.89 -0.02 11.00
C ASN A 277 -24.31 1.36 10.45
N ILE A 278 -23.69 1.75 9.33
CA ILE A 278 -23.90 3.04 8.70
C ILE A 278 -25.08 2.96 7.74
N ASP A 279 -26.13 3.71 8.04
CA ASP A 279 -27.26 3.93 7.13
C ASP A 279 -26.91 4.99 6.08
N TYR A 280 -27.42 4.80 4.86
CA TYR A 280 -27.26 5.74 3.75
C TYR A 280 -28.61 6.24 3.22
N LYS A 281 -28.56 7.33 2.46
CA LYS A 281 -29.68 7.91 1.70
C LYS A 281 -29.23 8.16 0.27
N ILE A 282 -30.14 7.96 -0.68
CA ILE A 282 -29.93 8.29 -2.08
C ILE A 282 -30.85 9.46 -2.44
N ASP A 283 -30.30 10.48 -3.09
CA ASP A 283 -31.05 11.58 -3.71
C ASP A 283 -30.47 11.84 -5.11
N GLY A 284 -31.22 11.50 -6.15
CA GLY A 284 -30.71 11.48 -7.53
C GLY A 284 -29.50 10.55 -7.68
N ASN A 285 -28.36 11.10 -8.10
CA ASN A 285 -27.08 10.39 -8.22
C ASN A 285 -26.12 10.62 -7.05
N GLU A 286 -26.63 11.13 -5.91
CA GLU A 286 -25.86 11.37 -4.71
C GLU A 286 -26.24 10.35 -3.62
N ILE A 287 -25.21 9.70 -3.06
CA ILE A 287 -25.28 8.82 -1.90
C ILE A 287 -24.79 9.63 -0.69
N SER A 288 -25.54 9.66 0.39
CA SER A 288 -25.12 10.35 1.61
C SER A 288 -25.29 9.52 2.87
N PHE A 289 -24.34 9.63 3.79
CA PHE A 289 -24.33 8.92 5.07
C PHE A 289 -23.59 9.74 6.13
N ASN A 290 -23.81 9.42 7.41
CA ASN A 290 -23.13 10.11 8.52
C ASN A 290 -22.08 9.19 9.13
N LEU A 291 -20.92 9.78 9.44
CA LEU A 291 -19.87 9.14 10.22
C LEU A 291 -19.77 9.86 11.57
N THR A 292 -19.80 9.07 12.65
CA THR A 292 -19.69 9.57 14.04
C THR A 292 -18.38 9.16 14.70
N GLN A 293 -17.52 8.43 13.99
CA GLN A 293 -16.22 7.99 14.47
C GLN A 293 -15.27 7.76 13.29
N ALA A 294 -13.99 8.03 13.51
CA ALA A 294 -12.95 7.79 12.54
C ALA A 294 -12.85 6.31 12.14
N GLY A 295 -12.49 6.04 10.89
CA GLY A 295 -12.43 4.71 10.33
C GLY A 295 -12.03 4.71 8.85
N GLN A 296 -11.88 3.50 8.30
CA GLN A 296 -11.54 3.29 6.90
C GLN A 296 -12.72 2.58 6.24
N PHE A 297 -13.37 3.23 5.27
CA PHE A 297 -14.64 2.75 4.74
C PHE A 297 -14.57 2.48 3.24
N SER A 298 -15.20 1.40 2.77
CA SER A 298 -15.48 1.18 1.34
C SER A 298 -16.93 1.53 1.03
N VAL A 299 -17.14 2.27 -0.05
CA VAL A 299 -18.46 2.50 -0.65
C VAL A 299 -18.65 1.49 -1.77
N GLU A 300 -19.36 0.41 -1.47
CA GLU A 300 -19.64 -0.66 -2.44
C GLU A 300 -20.99 -0.39 -3.13
N ILE A 301 -20.95 -0.23 -4.45
CA ILE A 301 -22.13 0.03 -5.28
C ILE A 301 -22.35 -1.15 -6.23
N GLY A 302 -23.46 -1.85 -6.05
CA GLY A 302 -23.81 -3.03 -6.84
C GLY A 302 -22.82 -4.18 -6.69
N ASP A 303 -22.94 -5.16 -7.58
CA ASP A 303 -22.06 -6.34 -7.56
C ASP A 303 -20.67 -6.04 -8.13
N ASP A 304 -20.58 -5.08 -9.06
CA ASP A 304 -19.38 -4.82 -9.87
C ASP A 304 -18.71 -3.45 -9.62
N GLY A 305 -19.32 -2.54 -8.87
CA GLY A 305 -18.75 -1.19 -8.65
C GLY A 305 -17.38 -1.21 -7.96
N TYR A 306 -17.07 -2.26 -7.20
CA TYR A 306 -15.76 -2.49 -6.58
C TYR A 306 -14.59 -2.58 -7.58
N LYS A 307 -14.87 -2.89 -8.86
CA LYS A 307 -13.86 -2.88 -9.92
C LYS A 307 -13.30 -1.48 -10.16
N ASN A 308 -14.06 -0.45 -9.82
CA ASN A 308 -13.69 0.96 -9.81
C ASN A 308 -14.09 1.59 -8.48
N GLY A 309 -13.62 1.00 -7.37
CA GLY A 309 -14.13 1.28 -6.02
C GLY A 309 -13.83 2.69 -5.50
N LEU A 310 -14.47 3.04 -4.38
CA LEU A 310 -14.22 4.27 -3.64
C LEU A 310 -13.98 3.97 -2.16
N MET A 311 -12.82 4.40 -1.66
CA MET A 311 -12.49 4.38 -0.24
C MET A 311 -12.68 5.76 0.41
N ILE A 312 -13.21 5.79 1.62
CA ILE A 312 -13.32 6.98 2.46
C ILE A 312 -12.42 6.78 3.68
N PHE A 313 -11.31 7.51 3.73
CA PHE A 313 -10.38 7.49 4.86
C PHE A 313 -10.70 8.65 5.79
N ALA A 314 -11.57 8.40 6.77
CA ALA A 314 -12.02 9.40 7.72
C ALA A 314 -11.18 9.30 9.00
N ASN A 315 -10.14 10.11 9.09
CA ASN A 315 -9.12 10.05 10.14
C ASN A 315 -9.53 10.89 11.38
N PRO A 316 -8.94 10.60 12.57
CA PRO A 316 -9.04 11.51 13.69
C PRO A 316 -8.30 12.82 13.39
N THR A 317 -8.79 13.94 13.92
CA THR A 317 -8.08 15.23 13.88
C THR A 317 -6.64 15.10 14.37
N GLU A 318 -5.70 15.68 13.62
CA GLU A 318 -4.28 15.72 14.00
C GLU A 318 -4.07 16.59 15.24
N THR A 319 -3.30 16.09 16.21
CA THR A 319 -2.98 16.82 17.46
C THR A 319 -1.52 17.23 17.57
N ASN A 320 -0.63 16.66 16.74
CA ASN A 320 0.83 16.76 16.90
C ASN A 320 1.51 17.39 15.67
N ILE A 321 0.85 18.33 15.00
CA ILE A 321 1.41 19.03 13.83
C ILE A 321 2.63 19.86 14.29
N PRO A 322 3.82 19.67 13.68
CA PRO A 322 4.98 20.49 14.02
C PRO A 322 4.79 21.96 13.63
N ASP A 323 5.38 22.88 14.40
CA ASP A 323 5.46 24.29 14.00
C ASP A 323 6.43 24.43 12.81
N GLU A 324 5.92 24.95 11.68
CA GLU A 324 6.71 25.21 10.48
C GLU A 324 7.89 26.18 10.73
N ASN A 325 7.81 27.02 11.77
CA ASN A 325 8.88 27.94 12.14
C ASN A 325 9.91 27.31 13.10
N SER A 326 9.72 26.06 13.51
CA SER A 326 10.63 25.38 14.42
C SER A 326 12.03 25.25 13.80
N PRO A 327 13.10 25.66 14.50
CA PRO A 327 14.46 25.54 13.99
C PRO A 327 14.89 24.07 13.80
N ASP A 328 14.22 23.13 14.47
CA ASP A 328 14.50 21.69 14.38
C ASP A 328 14.05 21.06 13.06
N TYR A 329 13.14 21.71 12.32
CA TYR A 329 12.59 21.18 11.07
C TYR A 329 13.21 21.85 9.85
N PHE A 330 13.44 21.05 8.81
CA PHE A 330 13.67 21.52 7.45
C PHE A 330 12.35 21.47 6.69
N VAL A 331 11.83 22.64 6.32
CA VAL A 331 10.58 22.78 5.59
C VAL A 331 10.84 22.65 4.09
N VAL A 332 10.13 21.72 3.45
CA VAL A 332 10.21 21.42 2.03
C VAL A 332 9.00 22.04 1.34
N GLU A 333 9.25 22.98 0.44
CA GLU A 333 8.25 23.55 -0.44
C GLU A 333 8.01 22.63 -1.66
N PRO A 334 6.77 22.59 -2.20
CA PRO A 334 6.46 21.77 -3.37
C PRO A 334 7.39 22.04 -4.56
N SER A 335 7.92 20.98 -5.15
CA SER A 335 8.84 21.05 -6.28
C SER A 335 8.88 19.75 -7.06
N ASN A 336 9.13 19.87 -8.37
CA ASN A 336 9.42 18.71 -9.23
C ASN A 336 10.87 18.23 -9.09
N ASN A 337 11.75 19.05 -8.50
CA ASN A 337 13.14 18.68 -8.28
C ASN A 337 13.25 17.60 -7.21
N ILE A 338 14.23 16.71 -7.38
CA ILE A 338 14.50 15.64 -6.43
C ILE A 338 15.19 16.21 -5.19
N LEU A 339 14.57 16.04 -4.02
CA LEU A 339 15.18 16.31 -2.74
C LEU A 339 16.13 15.16 -2.36
N ASN A 340 17.40 15.46 -2.24
CA ASN A 340 18.43 14.53 -1.79
C ASN A 340 18.74 14.73 -0.30
N ALA A 341 19.24 13.68 0.36
CA ALA A 341 19.66 13.75 1.76
C ALA A 341 20.70 14.86 2.03
N SER A 342 21.58 15.14 1.06
CA SER A 342 22.57 16.22 1.14
C SER A 342 21.98 17.63 1.09
N ASN A 343 20.71 17.78 0.70
CA ASN A 343 20.01 19.07 0.74
C ASN A 343 19.50 19.42 2.14
N ILE A 344 19.48 18.46 3.07
CA ILE A 344 19.03 18.69 4.44
C ILE A 344 20.17 19.40 5.21
N PRO A 345 19.93 20.60 5.76
CA PRO A 345 20.94 21.30 6.56
C PRO A 345 21.33 20.51 7.81
N SER A 346 22.59 20.66 8.24
CA SER A 346 23.06 20.03 9.47
C SER A 346 22.30 20.55 10.71
N GLY A 347 22.17 19.69 11.73
CA GLY A 347 21.50 20.02 13.00
C GLY A 347 19.98 19.93 12.97
N LYS A 348 19.38 19.60 11.81
CA LYS A 348 17.94 19.33 11.70
C LYS A 348 17.61 17.97 12.30
N LYS A 349 16.47 17.90 13.00
CA LYS A 349 15.90 16.66 13.55
C LYS A 349 14.67 16.20 12.78
N GLY A 350 14.04 17.12 12.05
CA GLY A 350 12.79 16.86 11.34
C GLY A 350 12.81 17.35 9.90
N ILE A 351 12.01 16.70 9.05
CA ILE A 351 11.67 17.15 7.70
C ILE A 351 10.16 17.41 7.67
N PHE A 352 9.73 18.55 7.14
CA PHE A 352 8.32 18.93 7.00
C PHE A 352 7.99 19.07 5.51
N PHE A 353 7.14 18.21 4.97
CA PHE A 353 6.61 18.34 3.61
C PHE A 353 5.28 19.09 3.64
N LYS A 354 5.24 20.27 2.99
CA LYS A 354 4.01 21.06 2.87
C LYS A 354 3.04 20.47 1.85
N LYS A 355 1.79 20.94 1.86
CA LYS A 355 0.79 20.61 0.84
C LYS A 355 1.33 20.85 -0.57
N GLY A 356 1.14 19.88 -1.48
CA GLY A 356 1.61 19.93 -2.87
C GLY A 356 2.54 18.77 -3.23
N GLY A 357 2.99 18.73 -4.49
CA GLY A 357 3.85 17.68 -5.02
C GLY A 357 5.32 17.84 -4.63
N HIS A 358 5.95 16.76 -4.20
CA HIS A 358 7.38 16.66 -3.87
C HIS A 358 7.99 15.42 -4.52
N ASN A 359 9.26 15.45 -4.86
CA ASN A 359 9.97 14.29 -5.41
C ASN A 359 11.19 13.97 -4.57
N ILE A 360 11.34 12.72 -4.13
CA ILE A 360 12.45 12.28 -3.28
C ILE A 360 13.20 11.06 -3.84
N ASP A 361 12.75 10.48 -4.96
CA ASP A 361 13.22 9.18 -5.48
C ASP A 361 13.34 8.14 -4.34
N VAL A 362 14.48 7.45 -4.18
CA VAL A 362 14.77 6.63 -3.00
C VAL A 362 15.52 7.48 -1.98
N PHE A 363 14.81 7.96 -0.96
CA PHE A 363 15.36 8.84 0.05
C PHE A 363 15.93 8.05 1.24
N THR A 364 17.26 7.98 1.30
CA THR A 364 17.94 7.48 2.49
C THR A 364 17.87 8.53 3.59
N ILE A 365 17.06 8.28 4.61
CA ILE A 365 16.85 9.17 5.75
C ILE A 365 18.17 9.33 6.52
N PRO A 366 18.68 10.56 6.69
CA PRO A 366 19.89 10.80 7.49
C PRO A 366 19.73 10.31 8.94
N SER A 367 20.84 9.90 9.54
CA SER A 367 20.86 9.25 10.86
C SER A 367 20.23 10.09 11.98
N GLU A 368 20.43 11.41 11.91
CA GLU A 368 20.00 12.45 12.83
C GLU A 368 18.52 12.83 12.68
N ILE A 369 17.88 12.46 11.57
CA ILE A 369 16.47 12.74 11.33
C ILE A 369 15.64 11.72 12.12
N GLU A 370 14.90 12.25 13.10
CA GLU A 370 14.02 11.51 13.99
C GLU A 370 12.54 11.69 13.56
N TYR A 371 12.21 12.73 12.80
CA TYR A 371 10.84 13.07 12.41
C TYR A 371 10.71 13.38 10.92
N ILE A 372 9.68 12.83 10.29
CA ILE A 372 9.24 13.21 8.94
C ILE A 372 7.74 13.49 9.01
N TYR A 373 7.36 14.75 8.84
CA TYR A 373 5.98 15.18 8.81
C TYR A 373 5.53 15.40 7.37
N MET A 374 4.39 14.84 6.99
CA MET A 374 3.75 15.04 5.69
C MET A 374 2.37 15.63 5.91
N ALA A 375 2.22 16.93 5.63
CA ALA A 375 0.97 17.65 5.82
C ALA A 375 -0.18 17.03 5.00
N ASP A 376 -1.43 17.31 5.39
CA ASP A 376 -2.58 17.00 4.56
C ASP A 376 -2.39 17.52 3.13
N SER A 377 -2.79 16.70 2.15
CA SER A 377 -2.59 16.98 0.72
C SER A 377 -1.12 17.17 0.27
N ALA A 378 -0.12 16.83 1.09
CA ALA A 378 1.25 16.65 0.61
C ALA A 378 1.33 15.35 -0.20
N TRP A 379 1.88 15.41 -1.41
CA TRP A 379 2.05 14.26 -2.29
C TRP A 379 3.54 14.07 -2.59
N VAL A 380 4.14 13.07 -1.94
CA VAL A 380 5.57 12.80 -2.03
C VAL A 380 5.78 11.61 -2.95
N TYR A 381 6.37 11.84 -4.12
CA TYR A 381 6.79 10.79 -5.05
C TYR A 381 8.11 10.20 -4.59
N GLY A 382 8.14 8.91 -4.28
CA GLY A 382 9.37 8.20 -3.92
C GLY A 382 9.19 7.14 -2.83
N ALA A 383 10.28 6.88 -2.11
CA ALA A 383 10.37 5.88 -1.06
C ALA A 383 11.28 6.37 0.08
N PHE A 384 10.99 5.93 1.30
CA PHE A 384 11.82 6.19 2.47
C PHE A 384 12.63 4.95 2.86
N LEU A 385 13.93 5.13 3.04
CA LEU A 385 14.86 4.10 3.49
C LEU A 385 15.62 4.58 4.72
N LYS A 386 15.65 3.78 5.80
CA LYS A 386 16.53 4.04 6.94
C LYS A 386 17.26 2.76 7.34
N LEU A 387 18.58 2.81 7.25
CA LEU A 387 19.45 1.64 7.48
C LEU A 387 20.08 1.63 8.87
N GLU A 388 20.37 2.80 9.43
CA GLU A 388 21.10 2.96 10.68
C GLU A 388 20.68 4.24 11.43
N GLY A 389 21.19 4.40 12.66
CA GLY A 389 20.86 5.52 13.55
C GLY A 389 19.65 5.25 14.44
N LYS A 390 19.04 6.33 14.95
CA LYS A 390 17.86 6.25 15.83
C LYS A 390 16.59 5.95 15.04
N GLY A 391 15.57 5.43 15.71
CA GLY A 391 14.22 5.30 15.18
C GLY A 391 13.69 6.61 14.58
N VAL A 392 12.84 6.49 13.56
CA VAL A 392 12.21 7.63 12.89
C VAL A 392 10.69 7.53 12.98
N LYS A 393 10.03 8.66 13.22
CA LYS A 393 8.58 8.79 13.13
C LYS A 393 8.20 9.47 11.82
N ILE A 394 7.49 8.77 10.95
CA ILE A 394 6.93 9.29 9.69
C ILE A 394 5.41 9.47 9.91
N PHE A 395 4.91 10.70 9.87
CA PHE A 395 3.53 10.97 10.29
C PHE A 395 2.86 12.15 9.59
N GLY A 396 1.54 12.20 9.68
CA GLY A 396 0.71 13.28 9.13
C GLY A 396 -0.48 12.72 8.35
N ARG A 397 -0.93 13.42 7.32
CA ARG A 397 -2.05 13.00 6.43
C ARG A 397 -1.66 13.02 4.94
N GLY A 398 -0.37 13.16 4.65
CA GLY A 398 0.14 13.13 3.29
C GLY A 398 0.13 11.73 2.65
N ILE A 399 0.45 11.73 1.36
CA ILE A 399 0.49 10.56 0.49
C ILE A 399 1.93 10.34 0.02
N LEU A 400 2.46 9.15 0.23
CA LEU A 400 3.71 8.67 -0.35
C LEU A 400 3.37 7.77 -1.53
N SER A 401 3.70 8.18 -2.76
CA SER A 401 3.36 7.43 -3.98
C SER A 401 4.60 6.94 -4.72
N GLN A 402 4.57 5.68 -5.18
CA GLN A 402 5.60 5.14 -6.08
C GLN A 402 5.17 5.16 -7.56
N GLU A 403 4.15 5.94 -7.93
CA GLU A 403 3.64 6.06 -9.30
C GLU A 403 4.77 6.31 -10.32
N LYS A 404 5.70 7.23 -10.00
CA LYS A 404 6.82 7.60 -10.87
C LYS A 404 8.05 6.69 -10.77
N MET A 405 8.04 5.70 -9.89
CA MET A 405 9.20 4.83 -9.66
C MET A 405 9.18 3.60 -10.56
N ASN A 406 10.36 3.08 -10.91
CA ASN A 406 10.45 1.78 -11.55
C ASN A 406 10.04 0.65 -10.59
N TYR A 407 9.44 -0.42 -11.13
CA TYR A 407 9.05 -1.59 -10.37
C TYR A 407 10.24 -2.23 -9.67
N ARG A 408 10.04 -2.57 -8.39
CA ARG A 408 10.99 -3.32 -7.55
C ARG A 408 12.34 -2.62 -7.34
N VAL A 409 12.40 -1.30 -7.51
CA VAL A 409 13.58 -0.50 -7.12
C VAL A 409 13.65 -0.28 -5.61
N ALA A 410 12.51 -0.01 -4.97
CA ALA A 410 12.40 0.19 -3.53
C ALA A 410 11.05 -0.27 -2.99
N HIS A 411 11.00 -0.48 -1.68
CA HIS A 411 9.74 -0.56 -0.91
C HIS A 411 9.26 0.85 -0.58
N GLY A 412 7.97 1.06 -0.30
CA GLY A 412 7.46 2.39 0.02
C GLY A 412 8.15 2.99 1.25
N ILE A 413 8.04 2.31 2.39
CA ILE A 413 8.76 2.67 3.63
C ILE A 413 9.56 1.44 4.10
N ASP A 414 10.89 1.55 4.15
CA ASP A 414 11.81 0.48 4.56
C ASP A 414 12.74 0.96 5.70
N ILE A 415 12.43 0.58 6.94
CA ILE A 415 13.14 1.06 8.13
C ILE A 415 13.73 -0.12 8.88
N ARG A 416 15.05 -0.12 9.07
CA ARG A 416 15.81 -1.24 9.66
C ARG A 416 16.31 -1.00 11.09
N VAL A 417 15.84 0.07 11.70
CA VAL A 417 16.22 0.49 13.06
C VAL A 417 15.05 0.34 14.03
N ASP A 418 15.35 0.07 15.29
CA ASP A 418 14.36 -0.09 16.37
C ASP A 418 13.61 1.22 16.67
N ASN A 419 12.47 1.10 17.34
CA ASN A 419 11.67 2.22 17.87
C ASN A 419 11.21 3.22 16.78
N SER A 420 10.77 2.71 15.63
CA SER A 420 10.27 3.53 14.53
C SER A 420 8.75 3.56 14.48
N GLY A 421 8.20 4.64 13.94
CA GLY A 421 6.76 4.87 13.89
C GLY A 421 6.26 5.32 12.52
N VAL A 422 5.09 4.83 12.09
CA VAL A 422 4.37 5.36 10.93
C VAL A 422 2.92 5.66 11.30
N GLU A 423 2.47 6.90 11.13
CA GLU A 423 1.15 7.34 11.57
C GLU A 423 0.39 8.15 10.50
N GLY A 424 -0.79 7.71 10.11
CA GLY A 424 -1.73 8.49 9.29
C GLY A 424 -1.41 8.56 7.78
N ILE A 425 -0.21 8.17 7.35
CA ILE A 425 0.23 8.24 5.96
C ILE A 425 -0.54 7.26 5.05
N THR A 426 -0.85 7.72 3.83
CA THR A 426 -1.26 6.83 2.74
C THR A 426 -0.05 6.46 1.89
N VAL A 427 0.25 5.17 1.76
CA VAL A 427 1.26 4.64 0.84
C VAL A 427 0.55 4.13 -0.42
N ALA A 428 0.65 4.90 -1.50
CA ALA A 428 -0.07 4.69 -2.76
C ALA A 428 0.86 4.14 -3.87
N ASP A 429 0.26 3.47 -4.84
CA ASP A 429 0.90 3.05 -6.11
C ASP A 429 2.19 2.25 -5.91
N PHE A 430 2.28 1.53 -4.79
CA PHE A 430 3.51 0.88 -4.37
C PHE A 430 3.82 -0.32 -5.27
N LYS A 431 5.07 -0.43 -5.71
CA LYS A 431 5.52 -1.37 -6.77
C LYS A 431 6.37 -2.54 -6.26
N HIS A 432 6.46 -2.64 -4.94
CA HIS A 432 7.03 -3.76 -4.19
C HIS A 432 6.33 -3.79 -2.83
N PHE A 433 7.00 -3.89 -1.69
CA PHE A 433 6.26 -3.92 -0.40
C PHE A 433 5.89 -2.47 -0.01
N ALA A 434 4.69 -2.26 0.52
CA ALA A 434 4.28 -0.93 0.97
C ALA A 434 5.10 -0.48 2.19
N ILE A 435 5.13 -1.29 3.26
CA ILE A 435 5.83 -0.94 4.50
C ILE A 435 6.57 -2.13 5.10
N ARG A 436 7.83 -1.89 5.47
CA ARG A 436 8.66 -2.78 6.29
C ARG A 436 9.32 -2.02 7.42
N LEU A 437 8.86 -2.25 8.64
CA LEU A 437 9.58 -1.86 9.85
C LEU A 437 10.27 -3.11 10.42
N MET A 438 11.56 -3.23 10.12
CA MET A 438 12.39 -4.40 10.39
C MET A 438 13.19 -4.29 11.70
N GLY A 439 13.18 -3.14 12.37
CA GLY A 439 13.61 -3.03 13.76
C GLY A 439 12.58 -3.58 14.73
N THR A 440 12.86 -3.57 16.03
CA THR A 440 11.96 -3.98 17.10
C THR A 440 11.24 -2.78 17.74
N ASN A 441 10.13 -3.04 18.43
CA ASN A 441 9.35 -2.04 19.17
C ASN A 441 8.79 -0.91 18.28
N ASN A 442 8.21 -1.26 17.13
CA ASN A 442 7.63 -0.26 16.23
C ASN A 442 6.16 0.00 16.50
N GLU A 443 5.68 1.17 16.06
CA GLU A 443 4.27 1.54 16.11
C GLU A 443 3.76 1.97 14.73
N ILE A 444 2.72 1.31 14.23
CA ILE A 444 2.07 1.69 12.98
C ILE A 444 0.60 1.97 13.29
N SER A 445 0.09 3.15 12.94
CA SER A 445 -1.33 3.43 13.13
C SER A 445 -1.95 4.35 12.10
N TRP A 446 -3.24 4.16 11.80
CA TRP A 446 -3.97 5.01 10.84
C TRP A 446 -3.36 5.04 9.43
N VAL A 447 -2.58 4.02 9.08
CA VAL A 447 -1.88 3.90 7.80
C VAL A 447 -2.77 3.23 6.77
N LYS A 448 -2.67 3.67 5.52
CA LYS A 448 -3.42 3.11 4.39
C LYS A 448 -2.44 2.67 3.30
N THR A 449 -2.50 1.42 2.85
CA THR A 449 -1.79 0.98 1.64
C THR A 449 -2.80 0.82 0.52
N ILE A 450 -2.54 1.40 -0.67
CA ILE A 450 -3.50 1.43 -1.78
C ILE A 450 -2.79 1.46 -3.14
N GLY A 451 -3.41 0.94 -4.20
CA GLY A 451 -2.83 1.00 -5.55
C GLY A 451 -1.65 0.04 -5.82
N GLY A 452 -1.46 -1.00 -5.00
CA GLY A 452 -0.46 -2.06 -5.25
C GLY A 452 -0.99 -3.12 -6.21
N TRP A 453 -0.81 -2.92 -7.52
CA TRP A 453 -1.47 -3.73 -8.56
C TRP A 453 -0.76 -5.03 -8.95
N VAL A 454 0.55 -5.15 -8.76
CA VAL A 454 1.34 -6.30 -9.23
C VAL A 454 1.65 -7.29 -8.11
N TYR A 455 2.11 -8.50 -8.44
CA TYR A 455 2.61 -9.42 -7.43
C TYR A 455 3.86 -8.87 -6.73
N ASN A 456 4.08 -9.31 -5.49
CA ASN A 456 5.03 -8.74 -4.54
C ASN A 456 4.67 -7.33 -4.07
N CYS A 457 3.40 -6.93 -4.25
CA CYS A 457 2.80 -5.79 -3.57
C CYS A 457 2.26 -6.20 -2.20
N ASP A 458 3.18 -6.56 -1.30
CA ASP A 458 2.89 -6.86 0.11
C ASP A 458 2.40 -5.61 0.86
N GLY A 459 1.51 -5.82 1.83
CA GLY A 459 1.00 -4.78 2.70
C GLY A 459 2.01 -4.34 3.77
N ILE A 460 1.71 -4.64 5.03
CA ILE A 460 2.47 -4.15 6.17
C ILE A 460 3.28 -5.30 6.80
N THR A 461 4.57 -5.05 7.00
CA THR A 461 5.45 -5.89 7.82
C THR A 461 5.95 -5.10 9.02
N ALA A 462 5.73 -5.64 10.22
CA ALA A 462 6.31 -5.13 11.47
C ALA A 462 7.06 -6.28 12.18
N TYR A 463 8.21 -5.98 12.76
CA TYR A 463 9.05 -6.96 13.44
C TYR A 463 8.73 -7.03 14.95
N ALA A 464 9.51 -7.79 15.73
CA ALA A 464 9.16 -8.18 17.09
C ALA A 464 8.78 -7.00 18.01
N ASN A 465 7.87 -7.27 18.95
CA ASN A 465 7.37 -6.30 19.94
C ASN A 465 6.66 -5.08 19.34
N SER A 466 6.18 -5.15 18.10
CA SER A 466 5.53 -4.03 17.43
C SER A 466 4.01 -4.05 17.57
N THR A 467 3.40 -2.88 17.45
CA THR A 467 1.93 -2.73 17.38
C THR A 467 1.50 -2.13 16.06
N VAL A 468 0.40 -2.64 15.48
CA VAL A 468 -0.21 -2.12 14.25
C VAL A 468 -1.71 -1.93 14.46
N LYS A 469 -2.26 -0.73 14.23
CA LYS A 469 -3.67 -0.49 14.50
C LYS A 469 -4.37 0.52 13.59
N ASN A 470 -5.68 0.35 13.39
CA ASN A 470 -6.52 1.31 12.65
C ASN A 470 -6.09 1.49 11.19
N CYS A 471 -5.60 0.43 10.54
CA CYS A 471 -5.02 0.50 9.19
C CYS A 471 -5.97 -0.05 8.11
N PHE A 472 -5.83 0.48 6.91
CA PHE A 472 -6.39 -0.11 5.69
C PHE A 472 -5.27 -0.73 4.85
N ILE A 473 -5.47 -1.98 4.40
CA ILE A 473 -4.47 -2.69 3.61
C ILE A 473 -5.08 -3.17 2.30
N TRP A 474 -4.75 -2.49 1.21
CA TRP A 474 -4.82 -3.05 -0.14
C TRP A 474 -3.50 -3.75 -0.44
N ALA A 475 -3.54 -5.00 -0.92
CA ALA A 475 -2.34 -5.75 -1.29
C ALA A 475 -2.60 -6.71 -2.46
N ASN A 476 -1.56 -7.03 -3.23
CA ASN A 476 -1.55 -8.13 -4.21
C ASN A 476 -0.38 -9.10 -3.95
N ASP A 477 -0.10 -9.25 -2.67
CA ASP A 477 0.72 -10.27 -2.02
C ASP A 477 0.31 -10.27 -0.54
N ASP A 478 1.12 -10.83 0.35
CA ASP A 478 0.80 -10.94 1.77
C ASP A 478 0.42 -9.59 2.42
N ALA A 479 -0.78 -9.49 2.99
CA ALA A 479 -1.32 -8.24 3.53
C ALA A 479 -0.84 -7.97 4.96
N ILE A 480 -1.09 -8.91 5.89
CA ILE A 480 -0.71 -8.87 7.30
C ILE A 480 0.38 -9.93 7.52
N LYS A 481 1.61 -9.48 7.79
CA LYS A 481 2.78 -10.36 7.92
C LYS A 481 3.25 -10.42 9.36
N VAL A 482 3.14 -11.60 9.97
CA VAL A 482 3.46 -11.82 11.38
C VAL A 482 4.45 -12.97 11.52
N TYR A 483 5.73 -12.60 11.53
CA TYR A 483 6.85 -13.56 11.44
C TYR A 483 7.69 -13.65 12.71
N LEU A 484 7.52 -12.72 13.64
CA LEU A 484 8.30 -12.58 14.87
C LEU A 484 7.42 -12.45 16.12
N ASN A 485 8.05 -12.56 17.29
CA ASN A 485 7.37 -12.59 18.60
C ASN A 485 6.65 -11.29 18.97
N ASN A 486 5.61 -11.42 19.80
CA ASN A 486 4.94 -10.31 20.50
C ASN A 486 4.46 -9.20 19.58
N ILE A 487 3.90 -9.55 18.42
CA ILE A 487 3.33 -8.57 17.50
C ILE A 487 1.81 -8.52 17.71
N HIS A 488 1.28 -7.30 17.85
CA HIS A 488 -0.13 -7.07 18.15
C HIS A 488 -0.79 -6.20 17.07
N TRP A 489 -1.84 -6.73 16.45
CA TRP A 489 -2.62 -6.05 15.42
C TRP A 489 -4.04 -5.80 15.92
N SER A 490 -4.61 -4.62 15.62
CA SER A 490 -6.03 -4.36 15.89
C SER A 490 -6.70 -3.40 14.91
N ASP A 491 -7.99 -3.58 14.63
CA ASP A 491 -8.78 -2.66 13.78
C ASP A 491 -8.20 -2.52 12.37
N ILE A 492 -8.17 -3.63 11.64
CA ILE A 492 -7.59 -3.68 10.30
C ILE A 492 -8.70 -3.97 9.28
N SER A 493 -8.78 -3.17 8.23
CA SER A 493 -9.62 -3.46 7.07
C SER A 493 -8.73 -3.88 5.90
N VAL A 494 -9.05 -5.01 5.26
CA VAL A 494 -8.20 -5.58 4.19
C VAL A 494 -8.97 -5.74 2.90
N TRP A 495 -8.36 -5.30 1.80
CA TRP A 495 -8.75 -5.63 0.44
C TRP A 495 -7.58 -6.35 -0.24
N LEU A 496 -7.67 -7.68 -0.30
CA LEU A 496 -6.65 -8.50 -0.93
C LEU A 496 -7.01 -8.78 -2.39
N LEU A 497 -6.04 -8.62 -3.27
CA LEU A 497 -6.18 -8.96 -4.68
C LEU A 497 -5.94 -10.46 -4.91
N ASN A 498 -5.18 -10.84 -5.94
CA ASN A 498 -5.16 -12.21 -6.47
C ASN A 498 -3.97 -13.06 -6.00
N ASN A 499 -3.13 -12.57 -5.09
CA ASN A 499 -1.94 -13.27 -4.63
C ASN A 499 -1.62 -12.96 -3.16
N GLY A 500 -0.94 -13.91 -2.49
CA GLY A 500 -0.58 -13.83 -1.07
C GLY A 500 -1.71 -14.19 -0.11
N GLY A 501 -1.39 -14.24 1.19
CA GLY A 501 -2.36 -14.46 2.26
C GLY A 501 -2.88 -13.16 2.87
N VAL A 502 -4.09 -13.17 3.44
CA VAL A 502 -4.56 -12.01 4.25
C VAL A 502 -3.71 -11.93 5.51
N ILE A 503 -3.64 -13.03 6.27
CA ILE A 503 -2.77 -13.21 7.42
C ILE A 503 -1.74 -14.27 7.04
N GLN A 504 -0.52 -13.84 6.73
CA GLN A 504 0.59 -14.73 6.41
C GLN A 504 1.46 -14.93 7.65
N THR A 505 1.62 -16.20 8.06
CA THR A 505 2.32 -16.54 9.29
C THR A 505 3.70 -17.16 9.08
N SER A 506 4.01 -17.67 7.88
CA SER A 506 5.34 -18.23 7.60
C SER A 506 5.71 -18.43 6.14
N TRP A 507 6.97 -18.10 5.81
CA TRP A 507 7.70 -18.52 4.60
C TRP A 507 8.98 -19.33 4.93
N GLY A 508 9.06 -19.92 6.13
CA GLY A 508 10.17 -20.82 6.50
C GLY A 508 11.29 -20.18 7.32
N ARG A 509 11.12 -18.96 7.84
CA ARG A 509 12.11 -18.28 8.72
C ARG A 509 11.46 -17.54 9.90
N THR A 510 10.48 -18.17 10.55
CA THR A 510 9.60 -17.46 11.48
C THR A 510 9.69 -18.00 12.91
N GLN A 511 9.73 -17.09 13.86
CA GLN A 511 9.64 -17.36 15.30
C GLN A 511 8.59 -16.41 15.85
N ALA A 512 7.32 -16.79 15.73
CA ALA A 512 6.20 -15.93 16.06
C ALA A 512 5.44 -16.49 17.26
N LEU A 513 5.92 -16.13 18.45
CA LEU A 513 5.35 -16.53 19.72
C LEU A 513 4.52 -15.38 20.31
N ASN A 514 3.42 -15.71 20.99
CA ASN A 514 2.62 -14.74 21.75
C ASN A 514 2.13 -13.55 20.89
N CYS A 515 1.55 -13.85 19.73
CA CYS A 515 1.03 -12.83 18.80
C CYS A 515 -0.49 -12.69 18.92
N SER A 516 -1.02 -11.50 18.69
CA SER A 516 -2.48 -11.29 18.67
C SER A 516 -2.93 -10.45 17.49
N ILE A 517 -4.06 -10.81 16.89
CA ILE A 517 -4.72 -10.07 15.82
C ILE A 517 -6.19 -9.91 16.21
N LYS A 518 -6.70 -8.67 16.25
CA LYS A 518 -8.04 -8.37 16.79
C LYS A 518 -8.83 -7.48 15.83
N ARG A 519 -10.12 -7.74 15.61
CA ARG A 519 -11.00 -6.89 14.77
C ARG A 519 -10.43 -6.69 13.36
N VAL A 520 -10.56 -7.73 12.54
CA VAL A 520 -10.14 -7.71 11.13
C VAL A 520 -11.35 -7.84 10.23
N ASP A 521 -11.59 -6.82 9.41
CA ASP A 521 -12.66 -6.77 8.44
C ASP A 521 -12.07 -7.06 7.05
N ILE A 522 -12.25 -8.26 6.54
CA ILE A 522 -11.86 -8.64 5.19
C ILE A 522 -12.95 -8.14 4.25
N LEU A 523 -12.70 -7.00 3.60
CA LEU A 523 -13.63 -6.41 2.65
C LEU A 523 -13.75 -7.33 1.43
N ARG A 524 -12.60 -7.71 0.86
CA ARG A 524 -12.49 -8.57 -0.33
C ARG A 524 -11.19 -9.39 -0.30
N ALA A 525 -11.23 -10.54 -0.93
CA ALA A 525 -10.06 -11.31 -1.33
C ALA A 525 -10.34 -11.96 -2.70
N GLU A 526 -9.53 -11.64 -3.71
CA GLU A 526 -9.89 -11.83 -5.12
C GLU A 526 -9.11 -12.96 -5.83
N TRP A 527 -8.70 -14.01 -5.11
CA TRP A 527 -7.99 -15.14 -5.71
C TRP A 527 -8.84 -15.87 -6.75
N VAL A 528 -8.37 -15.94 -7.99
CA VAL A 528 -9.05 -16.64 -9.11
C VAL A 528 -8.53 -18.05 -9.36
N LYS A 529 -7.41 -18.42 -8.73
CA LYS A 529 -6.83 -19.76 -8.82
C LYS A 529 -6.33 -20.23 -7.46
N ALA A 530 -6.35 -21.55 -7.25
CA ALA A 530 -5.75 -22.15 -6.07
C ALA A 530 -4.24 -21.86 -6.02
N GLY A 531 -3.84 -21.01 -5.07
CA GLY A 531 -2.45 -20.74 -4.73
C GLY A 531 -1.99 -21.60 -3.56
N PHE A 532 -0.69 -21.86 -3.46
CA PHE A 532 -0.12 -22.49 -2.27
C PHE A 532 0.01 -21.53 -1.09
N ASN A 533 -0.07 -20.21 -1.36
CA ASN A 533 -0.01 -19.08 -0.44
C ASN A 533 -1.32 -18.26 -0.39
N ALA A 534 -2.40 -18.76 -1.00
CA ALA A 534 -3.69 -18.07 -1.03
C ALA A 534 -4.60 -18.61 0.08
N ALA A 535 -4.88 -17.79 1.08
CA ALA A 535 -5.89 -18.02 2.12
C ALA A 535 -6.09 -16.77 3.00
N LEU A 536 -7.23 -16.69 3.69
CA LEU A 536 -7.40 -15.72 4.78
C LEU A 536 -6.32 -15.95 5.86
N LEU A 537 -6.17 -17.17 6.36
CA LEU A 537 -5.08 -17.56 7.26
C LEU A 537 -4.15 -18.54 6.54
N SER A 538 -2.94 -18.08 6.24
CA SER A 538 -1.97 -18.77 5.39
C SER A 538 -0.66 -19.06 6.12
N CYS A 539 -0.18 -20.31 5.99
CA CYS A 539 1.13 -20.75 6.47
C CYS A 539 1.77 -21.64 5.41
N VAL A 540 2.76 -21.10 4.70
CA VAL A 540 3.39 -21.74 3.54
C VAL A 540 4.62 -22.58 3.94
N GLY A 541 5.34 -22.17 4.97
CA GLY A 541 6.64 -22.75 5.31
C GLY A 541 7.73 -22.43 4.29
N ASN A 542 8.80 -23.22 4.28
CA ASN A 542 9.97 -23.09 3.45
C ASN A 542 9.76 -23.63 2.02
N ARG A 543 8.81 -23.02 1.29
CA ARG A 543 8.46 -23.40 -0.09
C ARG A 543 9.67 -23.44 -1.05
N TYR A 544 10.69 -22.64 -0.78
CA TYR A 544 11.92 -22.54 -1.57
C TYR A 544 13.04 -23.48 -1.11
N GLN A 545 12.78 -24.35 -0.13
CA GLN A 545 13.67 -25.42 0.32
C GLN A 545 15.06 -24.94 0.72
N GLU A 546 15.13 -23.79 1.39
CA GLU A 546 16.39 -23.29 1.90
C GLU A 546 16.90 -24.21 3.02
N PRO A 547 18.22 -24.46 3.10
CA PRO A 547 18.78 -25.32 4.13
C PRO A 547 18.62 -24.72 5.54
N ASP A 548 18.66 -25.59 6.55
CA ASP A 548 18.70 -25.23 7.98
C ASP A 548 17.55 -24.32 8.44
N ARG A 549 16.37 -24.49 7.84
CA ARG A 549 15.16 -23.77 8.23
C ARG A 549 14.40 -24.49 9.33
N PHE A 550 13.88 -23.67 10.25
CA PHE A 550 12.94 -24.05 11.28
C PHE A 550 11.96 -22.90 11.44
N SER A 551 10.70 -23.22 11.67
CA SER A 551 9.67 -22.22 11.94
C SER A 551 8.76 -22.68 13.09
N GLU A 552 8.36 -21.73 13.92
CA GLU A 552 7.38 -21.96 14.98
C GLU A 552 6.45 -20.75 15.05
N GLN A 553 5.15 -21.02 15.07
CA GLN A 553 4.10 -20.08 15.44
C GLN A 553 3.37 -20.69 16.62
N LYS A 554 3.41 -20.04 17.79
CA LYS A 554 2.86 -20.60 19.02
C LYS A 554 2.21 -19.55 19.92
N ASP A 555 1.11 -19.92 20.56
CA ASP A 555 0.35 -19.08 21.49
C ASP A 555 -0.22 -17.83 20.79
N TRP A 556 -1.15 -18.06 19.86
CA TRP A 556 -1.78 -17.00 19.07
C TRP A 556 -3.24 -16.79 19.49
N LEU A 557 -3.64 -15.53 19.55
CA LEU A 557 -5.04 -15.12 19.64
C LEU A 557 -5.43 -14.36 18.37
N ILE A 558 -6.36 -14.91 17.59
CA ILE A 558 -6.96 -14.19 16.47
C ILE A 558 -8.45 -14.04 16.75
N GLU A 559 -8.90 -12.82 17.05
CA GLU A 559 -10.27 -12.56 17.49
C GLU A 559 -11.00 -11.50 16.66
N ASP A 560 -12.33 -11.65 16.58
CA ASP A 560 -13.25 -10.75 15.89
C ASP A 560 -12.89 -10.59 14.39
N VAL A 561 -12.94 -11.68 13.64
CA VAL A 561 -12.63 -11.70 12.20
C VAL A 561 -13.91 -11.83 11.38
N VAL A 562 -14.12 -10.90 10.46
CA VAL A 562 -15.31 -10.86 9.59
C VAL A 562 -14.91 -10.84 8.13
N THR A 563 -15.57 -11.63 7.29
CA THR A 563 -15.52 -11.44 5.83
C THR A 563 -16.78 -10.70 5.40
N GLU A 564 -16.65 -9.45 4.97
CA GLU A 564 -17.78 -8.62 4.53
C GLU A 564 -18.39 -9.10 3.20
N ASN A 565 -17.56 -9.77 2.39
CA ASN A 565 -17.97 -10.52 1.22
C ASN A 565 -17.40 -11.95 1.32
N PRO A 566 -18.07 -12.97 0.76
CA PRO A 566 -17.49 -14.31 0.68
C PRO A 566 -16.13 -14.29 -0.01
N VAL A 567 -15.15 -14.99 0.58
CA VAL A 567 -13.80 -15.10 0.03
C VAL A 567 -13.52 -16.51 -0.50
N PRO A 568 -12.60 -16.70 -1.45
CA PRO A 568 -12.36 -18.01 -2.04
C PRO A 568 -11.90 -19.11 -1.06
N ILE A 569 -11.11 -18.78 -0.02
CA ILE A 569 -10.53 -19.78 0.90
C ILE A 569 -10.19 -19.14 2.26
N ILE A 570 -10.52 -19.84 3.35
CA ILE A 570 -10.26 -19.37 4.72
C ILE A 570 -8.93 -19.90 5.25
N PHE A 571 -8.68 -21.21 5.15
CA PHE A 571 -7.50 -21.85 5.72
C PHE A 571 -6.56 -22.40 4.64
N GLY A 572 -5.33 -21.91 4.66
CA GLY A 572 -4.19 -22.39 3.86
C GLY A 572 -2.99 -22.66 4.77
N ILE A 573 -3.20 -23.45 5.83
CA ILE A 573 -2.16 -23.83 6.77
C ILE A 573 -1.57 -25.15 6.29
N ASN A 574 -0.69 -25.06 5.31
CA ASN A 574 -0.11 -26.22 4.66
C ASN A 574 1.40 -26.02 4.48
N PRO A 575 2.17 -25.91 5.58
CA PRO A 575 3.60 -25.76 5.49
C PRO A 575 4.22 -26.89 4.67
N ASP A 576 5.21 -26.55 3.86
CA ASP A 576 5.90 -27.48 2.98
C ASP A 576 6.55 -28.67 3.72
N SER A 577 7.04 -29.66 2.96
CA SER A 577 7.60 -30.89 3.51
C SER A 577 9.09 -30.83 3.85
N TYR A 578 9.83 -29.81 3.41
CA TYR A 578 11.28 -29.76 3.49
C TYR A 578 11.77 -29.49 4.92
N SER A 579 11.20 -28.49 5.59
CA SER A 579 11.60 -28.10 6.96
C SER A 579 10.46 -28.18 7.96
N ILE A 580 10.82 -28.29 9.24
CA ILE A 580 9.87 -28.27 10.35
C ILE A 580 9.26 -26.86 10.47
N ASN A 581 7.93 -26.80 10.55
CA ASN A 581 7.18 -25.56 10.76
C ASN A 581 5.99 -25.78 11.71
N HIS A 582 6.22 -25.65 13.00
CA HIS A 582 5.19 -25.88 14.02
C HIS A 582 4.14 -24.76 14.05
N VAL A 583 2.86 -25.13 14.16
CA VAL A 583 1.73 -24.22 14.30
C VAL A 583 0.89 -24.66 15.51
N ARG A 584 1.01 -23.96 16.64
CA ARG A 584 0.57 -24.48 17.94
C ARG A 584 -0.23 -23.47 18.74
N ASN A 585 -1.24 -23.92 19.47
CA ASN A 585 -2.01 -23.10 20.42
C ASN A 585 -2.63 -21.84 19.78
N PHE A 586 -3.31 -22.01 18.65
CA PHE A 586 -4.07 -20.93 18.01
C PHE A 586 -5.49 -20.88 18.57
N THR A 587 -5.88 -19.77 19.19
CA THR A 587 -7.27 -19.49 19.56
C THR A 587 -7.90 -18.59 18.51
N LEU A 588 -8.88 -19.11 17.78
CA LEU A 588 -9.67 -18.37 16.80
C LEU A 588 -11.03 -18.05 17.43
N ARG A 589 -11.21 -16.79 17.88
CA ARG A 589 -12.38 -16.38 18.67
C ARG A 589 -13.30 -15.42 17.91
N ASN A 590 -14.61 -15.62 17.96
CA ASN A 590 -15.60 -14.74 17.33
C ASN A 590 -15.34 -14.51 15.83
N TRP A 591 -15.11 -15.60 15.09
CA TRP A 591 -14.98 -15.52 13.64
C TRP A 591 -16.37 -15.61 13.00
N ASN A 592 -16.68 -14.71 12.08
CA ASN A 592 -17.85 -14.79 11.22
C ASN A 592 -17.40 -14.67 9.76
N VAL A 593 -17.07 -15.81 9.17
CA VAL A 593 -16.40 -15.87 7.88
C VAL A 593 -17.22 -16.66 6.86
N LYS A 594 -17.15 -16.21 5.61
CA LYS A 594 -17.87 -16.77 4.48
C LYS A 594 -16.88 -17.14 3.41
N MET A 595 -16.97 -18.39 2.96
CA MET A 595 -16.20 -18.94 1.86
C MET A 595 -17.09 -19.19 0.66
N SER A 596 -16.69 -18.70 -0.51
CA SER A 596 -17.39 -18.96 -1.77
C SER A 596 -17.45 -20.46 -2.06
N VAL A 597 -18.63 -20.95 -2.45
CA VAL A 597 -18.83 -22.36 -2.80
C VAL A 597 -18.28 -22.63 -4.20
N GLY A 598 -17.42 -23.64 -4.35
CA GLY A 598 -16.92 -24.06 -5.66
C GLY A 598 -15.87 -25.17 -5.57
N PRO A 599 -15.55 -25.83 -6.71
CA PRO A 599 -14.61 -26.96 -6.73
C PRO A 599 -13.13 -26.53 -6.70
N VAL A 600 -12.83 -25.25 -6.92
CA VAL A 600 -11.46 -24.75 -7.09
C VAL A 600 -10.70 -24.65 -5.78
N PHE A 601 -11.39 -24.26 -4.71
CA PHE A 601 -10.78 -23.98 -3.42
C PHE A 601 -11.28 -24.94 -2.35
N GLN A 602 -10.35 -25.43 -1.54
CA GLN A 602 -10.62 -26.27 -0.39
C GLN A 602 -9.75 -25.80 0.77
N ASN A 603 -10.34 -25.69 1.97
CA ASN A 603 -9.58 -25.36 3.17
C ASN A 603 -8.56 -26.46 3.47
N ARG A 604 -7.38 -26.07 3.94
CA ARG A 604 -6.27 -26.98 4.25
C ARG A 604 -5.65 -26.65 5.61
N ILE A 605 -5.55 -27.66 6.47
CA ILE A 605 -4.72 -27.63 7.69
C ILE A 605 -3.93 -28.95 7.75
N LYS A 606 -2.71 -28.93 7.23
CA LYS A 606 -1.95 -30.13 6.90
C LYS A 606 -0.46 -29.94 7.07
N ALA A 607 0.17 -30.77 7.89
CA ALA A 607 1.63 -30.75 8.03
C ALA A 607 2.28 -31.40 6.80
N GLY A 608 3.06 -30.64 6.03
CA GLY A 608 3.87 -31.20 4.95
C GLY A 608 5.03 -32.05 5.47
N ASN A 609 5.79 -31.53 6.44
CA ASN A 609 6.93 -32.25 7.03
C ASN A 609 6.44 -33.23 8.11
N PRO A 610 6.97 -34.46 8.17
CA PRO A 610 6.50 -35.45 9.14
C PRO A 610 6.74 -35.08 10.62
N ASN A 611 7.74 -34.25 10.89
CA ASN A 611 8.08 -33.79 12.24
C ASN A 611 7.39 -32.46 12.61
N THR A 612 6.66 -31.85 11.67
CA THR A 612 5.83 -30.68 11.96
C THR A 612 4.65 -31.07 12.85
N ILE A 613 4.38 -30.23 13.85
CA ILE A 613 3.28 -30.40 14.82
C ILE A 613 2.30 -29.28 14.57
N ILE A 614 1.03 -29.66 14.36
CA ILE A 614 -0.11 -28.74 14.29
C ILE A 614 -1.12 -29.15 15.36
N ASP A 615 -1.16 -28.42 16.48
CA ASP A 615 -1.97 -28.77 17.65
C ASP A 615 -2.45 -27.55 18.46
N GLY A 616 -3.32 -27.81 19.45
CA GLY A 616 -3.78 -26.78 20.39
C GLY A 616 -4.73 -25.74 19.78
N PHE A 617 -5.31 -26.01 18.60
CA PHE A 617 -6.30 -25.12 18.01
C PHE A 617 -7.58 -25.08 18.85
N VAL A 618 -8.10 -23.87 19.06
CA VAL A 618 -9.39 -23.61 19.71
C VAL A 618 -10.24 -22.80 18.75
N PHE A 619 -11.39 -23.34 18.37
CA PHE A 619 -12.44 -22.60 17.66
C PHE A 619 -13.47 -22.14 18.70
N ASP A 620 -13.44 -20.85 19.05
CA ASP A 620 -14.27 -20.25 20.09
C ASP A 620 -15.31 -19.32 19.45
N ASN A 621 -16.59 -19.68 19.46
CA ASN A 621 -17.65 -18.95 18.76
C ASN A 621 -17.31 -18.67 17.28
N PHE A 622 -17.04 -19.74 16.52
CA PHE A 622 -16.65 -19.67 15.12
C PHE A 622 -17.85 -19.97 14.22
N VAL A 623 -18.26 -19.01 13.39
CA VAL A 623 -19.30 -19.14 12.37
C VAL A 623 -18.65 -19.19 10.99
N PHE A 624 -18.90 -20.28 10.26
CA PHE A 624 -18.45 -20.49 8.89
C PHE A 624 -19.64 -20.67 7.97
N ASN A 625 -19.77 -19.83 6.93
CA ASN A 625 -20.90 -19.88 5.99
C ASN A 625 -22.26 -19.93 6.71
N ASP A 626 -22.43 -19.02 7.68
CA ASP A 626 -23.65 -18.89 8.50
C ASP A 626 -23.95 -20.11 9.40
N ILE A 627 -23.01 -21.06 9.53
CA ILE A 627 -23.11 -22.24 10.41
C ILE A 627 -22.14 -22.10 11.58
N LEU A 628 -22.66 -22.16 12.82
CA LEU A 628 -21.83 -22.22 14.02
C LEU A 628 -21.12 -23.58 14.11
N LEU A 629 -19.80 -23.55 14.28
CA LEU A 629 -19.00 -24.75 14.46
C LEU A 629 -19.28 -25.39 15.83
N THR A 630 -19.32 -26.71 15.82
CA THR A 630 -19.43 -27.58 17.00
C THR A 630 -18.34 -28.62 16.97
N GLN A 631 -18.11 -29.27 18.12
CA GLN A 631 -17.12 -30.33 18.22
C GLN A 631 -17.41 -31.50 17.25
N GLU A 632 -18.68 -31.69 16.86
CA GLU A 632 -19.14 -32.77 15.98
C GLU A 632 -19.08 -32.40 14.49
N ASN A 633 -19.29 -31.13 14.12
CA ASN A 633 -19.47 -30.73 12.72
C ASN A 633 -18.26 -30.03 12.06
N TRP A 634 -17.27 -29.58 12.85
CA TRP A 634 -16.25 -28.63 12.36
C TRP A 634 -15.49 -29.11 11.11
N LEU A 635 -15.18 -30.41 11.04
CA LEU A 635 -14.40 -30.98 9.94
C LEU A 635 -15.17 -30.96 8.62
N GLU A 636 -16.44 -31.36 8.66
CA GLU A 636 -17.32 -31.41 7.49
C GLU A 636 -17.73 -30.00 7.05
N VAL A 637 -18.15 -29.14 7.99
CA VAL A 637 -18.59 -27.77 7.70
C VAL A 637 -17.47 -26.94 7.07
N LEU A 638 -16.23 -27.09 7.56
CA LEU A 638 -15.08 -26.40 6.97
C LEU A 638 -14.61 -26.99 5.64
N ASN A 639 -15.13 -28.16 5.23
CA ASN A 639 -14.65 -28.93 4.07
C ASN A 639 -13.10 -29.01 4.06
N LEU A 640 -12.53 -29.52 5.13
CA LEU A 640 -11.11 -29.36 5.44
C LEU A 640 -10.29 -30.59 5.01
N ASP A 641 -9.31 -30.40 4.11
CA ASP A 641 -8.24 -31.37 3.89
C ASP A 641 -7.25 -31.28 5.07
N THR A 642 -7.17 -32.35 5.84
CA THR A 642 -6.32 -32.43 7.03
C THR A 642 -5.28 -33.54 6.95
N GLY A 643 -4.14 -33.32 7.61
CA GLY A 643 -3.13 -34.35 7.81
C GLY A 643 -2.17 -33.98 8.92
N ARG A 644 -2.03 -34.85 9.93
CA ARG A 644 -1.27 -34.60 11.17
C ARG A 644 -1.71 -33.32 11.90
N PHE A 645 -2.98 -32.95 11.74
CA PHE A 645 -3.64 -31.90 12.52
C PHE A 645 -4.32 -32.56 13.71
N LYS A 646 -3.94 -32.18 14.94
CA LYS A 646 -4.60 -32.68 16.15
C LYS A 646 -5.99 -32.07 16.26
N THR A 647 -6.98 -32.89 16.63
CA THR A 647 -8.37 -32.45 16.82
C THR A 647 -8.44 -31.16 17.64
N PRO A 648 -9.08 -30.09 17.12
CA PRO A 648 -9.23 -28.83 17.83
C PRO A 648 -10.27 -28.97 18.94
N VAL A 649 -10.18 -28.07 19.92
CA VAL A 649 -11.27 -27.84 20.87
C VAL A 649 -12.25 -26.86 20.24
N VAL A 650 -13.52 -27.22 20.18
CA VAL A 650 -14.57 -26.33 19.69
C VAL A 650 -15.43 -25.88 20.86
N LEU A 651 -15.31 -24.60 21.19
CA LEU A 651 -16.14 -23.95 22.19
C LEU A 651 -17.30 -23.27 21.45
N SER A 652 -18.40 -24.00 21.32
CA SER A 652 -19.69 -23.46 20.85
C SER A 652 -20.32 -22.62 21.96
N GLY A 653 -19.61 -21.60 22.41
CA GLY A 653 -20.13 -20.61 23.32
C GLY A 653 -21.08 -19.70 22.57
N VAL A 654 -22.37 -19.73 22.89
CA VAL A 654 -23.21 -18.55 22.72
C VAL A 654 -22.76 -17.55 23.78
N ASN A 655 -21.59 -16.92 23.60
CA ASN A 655 -21.44 -15.60 24.17
C ASN A 655 -22.55 -14.79 23.51
N LYS A 656 -23.52 -14.33 24.32
CA LYS A 656 -24.60 -13.45 23.91
C LYS A 656 -24.02 -12.14 23.35
N ILE A 657 -23.47 -12.19 22.16
CA ILE A 657 -23.67 -11.14 21.18
C ILE A 657 -24.70 -11.73 20.26
N THR A 658 -25.93 -11.78 20.75
CA THR A 658 -27.05 -11.76 19.82
C THR A 658 -26.79 -10.54 18.95
N ASN A 659 -26.50 -10.76 17.66
CA ASN A 659 -27.23 -10.05 16.63
C ASN A 659 -28.70 -10.37 16.88
N GLN A 660 -29.27 -9.78 17.94
CA GLN A 660 -30.67 -9.49 17.90
C GLN A 660 -30.72 -8.51 16.75
N GLU A 661 -31.41 -8.90 15.68
CA GLU A 661 -32.31 -7.95 15.05
C GLU A 661 -32.78 -7.04 16.18
N ILE A 662 -32.36 -5.78 16.21
CA ILE A 662 -32.81 -4.86 17.25
C ILE A 662 -34.31 -4.81 17.03
N ARG A 663 -35.05 -5.65 17.75
CA ARG A 663 -36.50 -5.65 17.73
C ARG A 663 -36.84 -4.30 18.28
N LYS A 664 -37.21 -3.39 17.40
CA LYS A 664 -37.66 -2.06 17.79
C LYS A 664 -38.96 -2.28 18.55
N PHE A 665 -38.85 -2.25 19.88
CA PHE A 665 -40.00 -2.24 20.76
C PHE A 665 -40.54 -0.82 20.81
N LYS A 666 -41.85 -0.67 20.61
CA LYS A 666 -42.51 0.62 20.75
C LYS A 666 -43.41 0.57 21.98
N VAL A 667 -43.24 1.53 22.87
CA VAL A 667 -44.03 1.63 24.11
C VAL A 667 -45.17 2.62 23.94
N TYR A 668 -46.38 2.26 24.36
CA TYR A 668 -47.56 3.12 24.25
C TYR A 668 -48.64 2.79 25.30
N PRO A 669 -49.51 3.74 25.67
CA PRO A 669 -49.37 5.16 25.40
C PRO A 669 -48.11 5.71 26.07
N ASN A 670 -47.40 6.63 25.41
CA ASN A 670 -46.25 7.32 25.97
C ASN A 670 -46.41 8.83 25.69
N PRO A 671 -46.80 9.64 26.69
CA PRO A 671 -46.77 9.34 28.12
C PRO A 671 -47.91 8.42 28.61
N VAL A 672 -47.63 7.58 29.60
CA VAL A 672 -48.52 6.57 30.19
C VAL A 672 -49.13 7.03 31.52
N LYS A 673 -50.38 6.64 31.79
CA LYS A 673 -51.00 6.80 33.12
C LYS A 673 -50.83 5.54 33.98
N ASP A 674 -51.49 4.44 33.62
CA ASP A 674 -51.48 3.22 34.46
C ASP A 674 -50.92 2.00 33.74
N ILE A 675 -51.26 1.80 32.46
CA ILE A 675 -50.89 0.60 31.71
C ILE A 675 -50.03 0.96 30.51
N LEU A 676 -48.83 0.39 30.44
CA LEU A 676 -47.90 0.52 29.32
C LEU A 676 -47.90 -0.77 28.48
N TYR A 677 -48.17 -0.64 27.19
CA TYR A 677 -48.07 -1.71 26.20
C TYR A 677 -46.73 -1.64 25.47
N ILE A 678 -46.21 -2.78 25.07
CA ILE A 678 -44.94 -2.92 24.35
C ILE A 678 -45.19 -3.70 23.07
N ASP A 679 -45.23 -3.01 21.94
CA ASP A 679 -45.30 -3.66 20.63
C ASP A 679 -44.07 -4.54 20.41
N ASN A 680 -44.28 -5.68 19.75
CA ASN A 680 -43.29 -6.72 19.44
C ASN A 680 -42.71 -7.48 20.65
N ALA A 681 -43.18 -7.21 21.88
CA ALA A 681 -42.91 -8.06 23.03
C ALA A 681 -43.85 -9.28 23.07
N GLN A 682 -43.32 -10.42 23.51
CA GLN A 682 -44.08 -11.66 23.68
C GLN A 682 -44.72 -11.73 25.08
N PRO A 683 -45.76 -12.56 25.30
CA PRO A 683 -46.37 -12.74 26.63
C PRO A 683 -45.41 -13.20 27.73
N ASN A 684 -44.25 -13.76 27.36
CA ASN A 684 -43.19 -14.20 28.28
C ASN A 684 -41.92 -13.32 28.23
N SER A 685 -41.92 -12.20 27.51
CA SER A 685 -40.76 -11.29 27.43
C SER A 685 -40.43 -10.73 28.82
N ALA A 686 -39.15 -10.77 29.21
CA ALA A 686 -38.69 -10.24 30.48
C ALA A 686 -38.56 -8.71 30.40
N ILE A 687 -39.26 -7.99 31.28
CA ILE A 687 -39.27 -6.53 31.30
C ILE A 687 -38.62 -5.99 32.56
N THR A 688 -37.71 -5.05 32.37
CA THR A 688 -37.05 -4.34 33.47
C THR A 688 -37.14 -2.85 33.25
N VAL A 689 -37.68 -2.13 34.23
CA VAL A 689 -37.85 -0.68 34.23
C VAL A 689 -36.92 -0.08 35.27
N TYR A 690 -36.21 0.98 34.89
CA TYR A 690 -35.28 1.69 35.74
C TYR A 690 -35.64 3.17 35.82
N TYR A 691 -35.31 3.79 36.94
CA TYR A 691 -35.18 5.25 37.01
C TYR A 691 -34.04 5.73 36.08
N THR A 692 -34.02 7.01 35.72
CA THR A 692 -32.96 7.58 34.86
C THR A 692 -31.56 7.51 35.46
N ASN A 693 -31.44 7.36 36.78
CA ASN A 693 -30.19 7.10 37.50
C ASN A 693 -29.80 5.60 37.55
N ALA A 694 -30.44 4.76 36.73
CA ALA A 694 -30.19 3.32 36.60
C ALA A 694 -30.54 2.45 37.84
N VAL A 695 -31.27 3.00 38.83
CA VAL A 695 -31.85 2.19 39.92
C VAL A 695 -33.07 1.42 39.41
N LEU A 696 -33.18 0.14 39.78
CA LEU A 696 -34.31 -0.72 39.42
C LEU A 696 -35.62 -0.18 40.02
N ALA A 697 -36.61 0.07 39.16
CA ALA A 697 -37.93 0.54 39.57
C ALA A 697 -38.97 -0.59 39.59
N LEU A 698 -38.97 -1.44 38.56
CA LEU A 698 -39.93 -2.54 38.39
C LEU A 698 -39.31 -3.65 37.54
N GLN A 699 -39.63 -4.91 37.86
CA GLN A 699 -39.32 -6.06 37.02
C GLN A 699 -40.57 -6.93 36.87
N THR A 700 -40.89 -7.34 35.65
CA THR A 700 -42.08 -8.13 35.34
C THR A 700 -41.89 -8.92 34.04
N ILE A 701 -42.91 -9.65 33.61
CA ILE A 701 -42.93 -10.39 32.35
C ILE A 701 -44.18 -10.05 31.54
N GLY A 702 -44.05 -10.05 30.22
CA GLY A 702 -45.14 -9.85 29.27
C GLY A 702 -45.03 -8.58 28.44
N ASN A 703 -46.08 -8.28 27.68
CA ASN A 703 -46.16 -7.15 26.75
C ASN A 703 -47.14 -6.05 27.20
N ARG A 704 -47.68 -6.17 28.42
CA ARG A 704 -48.57 -5.23 29.08
C ARG A 704 -48.14 -5.08 30.53
N ILE A 705 -47.81 -3.87 30.95
CA ILE A 705 -47.20 -3.57 32.25
C ILE A 705 -48.09 -2.61 33.02
N ASP A 706 -48.36 -2.92 34.28
CA ASP A 706 -48.95 -1.99 35.23
C ASP A 706 -47.87 -1.12 35.87
N VAL A 707 -47.91 0.17 35.56
CA VAL A 707 -47.01 1.22 36.05
C VAL A 707 -47.74 2.22 36.95
N SER A 708 -48.96 1.93 37.39
CA SER A 708 -49.78 2.79 38.25
C SER A 708 -49.06 3.19 39.55
N ARG A 709 -48.21 2.30 40.08
CA ARG A 709 -47.43 2.51 41.31
C ARG A 709 -46.14 3.32 41.12
N LEU A 710 -45.77 3.64 39.89
CA LEU A 710 -44.59 4.48 39.62
C LEU A 710 -44.95 5.96 39.81
N HIS A 711 -44.02 6.74 40.36
CA HIS A 711 -44.17 8.18 40.46
C HIS A 711 -44.09 8.84 39.07
N ALA A 712 -44.59 10.09 38.97
CA ALA A 712 -44.47 10.86 37.75
C ALA A 712 -42.98 11.06 37.37
N GLY A 713 -42.61 10.82 36.11
CA GLY A 713 -41.22 10.94 35.69
C GLY A 713 -40.86 10.13 34.44
N TYR A 714 -39.58 10.16 34.08
CA TYR A 714 -39.03 9.40 32.97
C TYR A 714 -38.39 8.10 33.46
N TYR A 715 -38.60 7.04 32.70
CA TYR A 715 -38.11 5.71 33.02
C TYR A 715 -37.43 5.08 31.81
N LEU A 716 -36.32 4.39 32.05
CA LEU A 716 -35.66 3.55 31.06
C LEU A 716 -36.29 2.17 31.09
N ILE A 717 -36.52 1.58 29.91
CA ILE A 717 -37.10 0.23 29.82
C ILE A 717 -36.21 -0.70 29.00
N LYS A 718 -36.07 -1.93 29.51
CA LYS A 718 -35.41 -3.04 28.83
C LYS A 718 -36.39 -4.19 28.63
N VAL A 719 -36.32 -4.82 27.46
CA VAL A 719 -37.12 -6.00 27.09
C VAL A 719 -36.16 -7.11 26.65
N ASP A 720 -36.26 -8.27 27.29
CA ASP A 720 -35.40 -9.44 27.07
C ASP A 720 -33.90 -9.14 27.19
N GLY A 721 -33.55 -8.17 28.04
CA GLY A 721 -32.17 -7.71 28.26
C GLY A 721 -31.69 -6.58 27.34
N ASN A 722 -32.48 -6.20 26.32
CA ASN A 722 -32.11 -5.20 25.32
C ASN A 722 -32.64 -3.81 25.68
N LYS A 723 -31.94 -2.76 25.25
CA LYS A 723 -32.39 -1.38 25.46
C LYS A 723 -33.58 -1.08 24.55
N SER A 724 -34.75 -0.88 25.12
CA SER A 724 -36.02 -0.77 24.37
C SER A 724 -36.57 0.65 24.29
N GLY A 725 -36.03 1.60 25.07
CA GLY A 725 -36.36 3.03 24.95
C GLY A 725 -36.60 3.73 26.30
N ILE A 726 -37.32 4.85 26.26
CA ILE A 726 -37.72 5.67 27.41
C ILE A 726 -39.24 5.87 27.37
N PHE A 727 -39.92 5.79 28.52
CA PHE A 727 -41.31 6.24 28.64
C PHE A 727 -41.49 7.26 29.77
N CYS A 728 -42.52 8.09 29.64
CA CYS A 728 -42.90 9.10 30.62
C CYS A 728 -44.17 8.65 31.36
N LYS A 729 -44.09 8.49 32.69
CA LYS A 729 -45.24 8.28 33.58
C LYS A 729 -45.83 9.64 33.94
N LYS A 730 -47.11 9.84 33.63
CA LYS A 730 -47.86 11.02 34.07
C LYS A 730 -48.12 10.94 35.57
N GLY A 731 -48.06 12.09 36.24
CA GLY A 731 -48.70 12.27 37.54
C GLY A 731 -50.22 12.14 37.40
N ASP A 732 -50.88 11.90 38.52
CA ASP A 732 -52.34 11.82 38.55
C ASP A 732 -53.05 13.11 38.17
#